data_AF-A0A3M9YEH6-F1
#
_entry.id   AF-A0A3M9YEH6-F1
#
_cell.length_a   1.000
_cell.length_b   1.000
_cell.length_c   1.000
_cell.angle_alpha   90.00
_cell.angle_beta   90.00
_cell.angle_gamma   90.00
#
_symmetry.space_group_name_H-M   'P 1'
#
loop_
_entity.id
_entity.type
_entity.pdbx_description
1 polymer ?
#
loop_
_entity_poly.entity_id
_entity_poly.type
_entity_poly.pdbx_seq_one_letter_code
_entity_poly.pdbx_strand_id
1 'polypeptide(L)'
;MQETSQRYVDTSQMVSWIKTYDDTMIDIHNQMDVDEFYNLLFDRWESQMASAGKRNAFRAFYGGQLVQQVRSKECDHISERLEPFSAIQCDIKGKTTLLDSLRDYVDGEIMEGENKYKCSTCDRHVDAVKRACLKDIPDNLIFHLKRFDFNLRTLTRSKINDYFSFPNRIDMRPYTVEYLNQESPTSEEDVFELVGVLVHSGTAESGHYYSYIRERPSTADLETWLEFNDEAVSTWDAAQLEAATFGGPDTNQVNDANSVAYDKSYSAYMLFYQRSSVLRASRQEMQAQGLVPPLHVDIIPDLHEVIKNNNTVFLRRHCLFDRNHAVFALQFFEFMMSFNNGQCSLEHQTERSAMAMLLGHLDQVVGRSKTSVLFQRYKTSLQTRFRNCHKCAEAFLDYFVGRPEAFRQLVQRNPEPSYRLATGDMLIIALEEIREHDPAYYGPEAPPADDEILVQNSAIDGALILFRKIFENFHCNLRSWNECFHLILRFAELGEAETAALLHDDWLKDLMFVIAADANYPGLPEHYVMLVRGLSRRMSNKPPSYDVIIQLINHLMKALEPLVQDDMVEEANERLALYLEDPSQPLPWTSEEVNVLFAEDRDYGGSFFVRRLLEIDQERQDTCAIIRRLAKGDEHMQKCVTRVLGNMISGKAEMHSMVPFLWAALTFVTHCNDPDTSQQVLQHVTQACRVLENNEGKSFLDFFQRAIQALVCMPLAEAKPGLMMHLELVPLWGPGLIGCVDKRSASLAQQWIEGFLVRYETQWAHEDAELHDRVVQAARQLGVGCLQYLQEQYVLAERQVVGSTIEPLHKMIVASEAYFEIDIDGGVSREGFHHLKEGKSKTWILESVERLLIDELDEDGSDWEDSSSDQMKSMTDVQLRALSG
;
A
#
# COMPACT_ATOMS: atom_id res chain seq x y z
N MET A 1 17.36 34.53 11.42
CA MET A 1 16.71 34.75 10.11
C MET A 1 17.30 35.92 9.35
N GLN A 2 17.58 37.07 9.97
CA GLN A 2 18.13 38.28 9.30
C GLN A 2 19.33 38.06 8.36
N GLU A 3 20.26 37.15 8.68
CA GLU A 3 21.46 36.90 7.86
C GLU A 3 21.38 35.64 6.99
N THR A 4 20.38 34.78 7.20
CA THR A 4 20.27 33.51 6.48
C THR A 4 19.37 33.67 5.26
N SER A 5 19.74 33.02 4.17
CA SER A 5 18.90 32.91 2.97
C SER A 5 17.85 31.81 3.10
N GLN A 6 17.92 30.97 4.16
CA GLN A 6 16.90 29.98 4.47
C GLN A 6 15.67 30.65 5.07
N ARG A 7 14.48 30.11 4.74
CA ARG A 7 13.19 30.61 5.23
C ARG A 7 12.77 30.07 6.58
N TYR A 8 13.48 29.06 7.09
CA TYR A 8 13.19 28.40 8.35
C TYR A 8 14.48 27.98 9.04
N VAL A 9 14.34 27.54 10.29
CA VAL A 9 15.42 26.97 11.09
C VAL A 9 15.01 25.56 11.50
N ASP A 10 15.86 24.58 11.24
CA ASP A 10 15.66 23.21 11.69
C ASP A 10 15.85 23.14 13.21
N THR A 11 14.81 22.71 13.92
CA THR A 11 14.78 22.58 15.38
C THR A 11 15.17 21.20 15.87
N SER A 12 15.48 20.24 14.99
CA SER A 12 15.81 18.85 15.36
C SER A 12 16.95 18.77 16.37
N GLN A 13 17.98 19.61 16.21
CA GLN A 13 19.07 19.68 17.17
C GLN A 13 18.59 20.21 18.51
N MET A 14 17.70 21.21 18.57
CA MET A 14 17.16 21.73 19.82
C MET A 14 16.29 20.68 20.53
N VAL A 15 15.42 20.00 19.78
CA VAL A 15 14.50 18.98 20.32
C VAL A 15 15.26 17.81 20.94
N SER A 16 16.41 17.41 20.37
CA SER A 16 17.22 16.31 20.92
C SER A 16 17.85 16.61 22.30
N TRP A 17 17.85 17.86 22.76
CA TRP A 17 18.25 18.22 24.12
C TRP A 17 17.09 18.29 25.12
N ILE A 18 15.84 18.24 24.65
CA ILE A 18 14.66 18.28 25.50
C ILE A 18 14.27 16.86 25.87
N LYS A 19 14.20 16.59 27.17
CA LYS A 19 13.79 15.29 27.71
C LYS A 19 12.37 15.35 28.26
N THR A 20 11.60 14.29 28.02
CA THR A 20 10.26 14.04 28.59
C THR A 20 10.33 13.94 30.11
N TYR A 21 9.18 13.94 30.82
CA TYR A 21 9.14 13.79 32.28
C TYR A 21 9.85 12.53 32.79
N ASP A 22 9.86 11.46 32.00
CA ASP A 22 10.53 10.18 32.29
C ASP A 22 12.04 10.15 31.93
N ASP A 23 12.62 11.32 31.63
CA ASP A 23 14.04 11.50 31.24
C ASP A 23 14.41 10.78 29.92
N THR A 24 13.41 10.47 29.07
CA THR A 24 13.59 9.92 27.73
C THR A 24 13.62 11.02 26.67
N MET A 25 14.16 10.72 25.48
CA MET A 25 14.14 11.65 24.35
C MET A 25 12.72 11.78 23.77
N ILE A 26 12.37 12.97 23.29
CA ILE A 26 11.11 13.17 22.55
C ILE A 26 11.18 12.42 21.22
N ASP A 27 10.20 11.55 20.97
CA ASP A 27 10.02 10.92 19.66
C ASP A 27 9.34 11.91 18.70
N ILE A 28 10.10 12.39 17.71
CA ILE A 28 9.64 13.38 16.73
C ILE A 28 8.60 12.82 15.73
N HIS A 29 8.42 11.50 15.68
CA HIS A 29 7.39 10.88 14.83
C HIS A 29 6.03 10.79 15.53
N ASN A 30 5.99 11.00 16.85
CA ASN A 30 4.76 11.03 17.61
C ASN A 30 4.24 12.48 17.73
N GLN A 31 2.95 12.67 17.46
CA GLN A 31 2.32 13.97 17.65
C GLN A 31 2.07 14.21 19.14
N MET A 32 2.35 15.44 19.60
CA MET A 32 2.20 15.83 20.99
C MET A 32 1.30 17.06 21.10
N ASP A 33 0.51 17.12 22.17
CA ASP A 33 -0.32 18.29 22.46
C ASP A 33 0.58 19.49 22.79
N VAL A 34 0.25 20.67 22.28
CA VAL A 34 1.03 21.88 22.54
C VAL A 34 0.98 22.28 24.01
N ASP A 35 -0.13 22.07 24.72
CA ASP A 35 -0.18 22.35 26.17
C ASP A 35 0.77 21.42 26.94
N GLU A 36 0.84 20.14 26.56
CA GLU A 36 1.77 19.17 27.14
C GLU A 36 3.22 19.57 26.87
N PHE A 37 3.55 19.89 25.61
CA PHE A 37 4.90 20.31 25.22
C PHE A 37 5.33 21.59 25.93
N TYR A 38 4.42 22.57 26.00
CA TYR A 38 4.65 23.87 26.60
C TYR A 38 5.02 23.74 28.08
N ASN A 39 4.22 23.00 28.85
CA ASN A 39 4.48 22.78 30.27
C ASN A 39 5.79 22.01 30.49
N LEU A 40 6.05 20.97 29.69
CA LEU A 40 7.31 20.22 29.73
C LEU A 40 8.52 21.12 29.51
N LEU A 41 8.49 21.94 28.45
CA LEU A 41 9.61 22.82 28.10
C LEU A 41 9.90 23.82 29.21
N PHE A 42 8.86 24.42 29.79
CA PHE A 42 8.97 25.42 30.83
C PHE A 42 9.51 24.83 32.14
N ASP A 43 9.02 23.66 32.54
CA ASP A 43 9.51 22.93 33.70
C ASP A 43 11.01 22.58 33.55
N ARG A 44 11.42 22.14 32.35
CA ARG A 44 12.82 21.84 32.05
C ARG A 44 13.69 23.09 32.11
N TRP A 45 13.28 24.19 31.49
CA TRP A 45 14.01 25.45 31.59
C TRP A 45 14.13 25.94 33.02
N GLU A 46 13.04 25.91 33.78
CA GLU A 46 13.05 26.37 35.17
C GLU A 46 14.00 25.53 36.03
N SER A 47 14.03 24.20 35.85
CA SER A 47 14.91 23.29 36.58
C SER A 47 16.40 23.52 36.30
N GLN A 48 16.74 23.99 35.10
CA GLN A 48 18.12 24.21 34.66
C GLN A 48 18.66 25.60 35.02
N MET A 49 17.82 26.52 35.47
CA MET A 49 18.25 27.86 35.89
C MET A 49 19.00 27.83 37.22
N ALA A 50 20.30 28.15 37.18
CA ALA A 50 21.20 28.06 38.32
C ALA A 50 20.87 28.96 39.53
N SER A 51 20.14 30.08 39.35
CA SER A 51 19.86 31.03 40.44
C SER A 51 18.37 31.16 40.74
N ALA A 52 18.02 31.21 42.03
CA ALA A 52 16.64 31.41 42.48
C ALA A 52 16.05 32.75 41.98
N GLY A 53 16.87 33.79 41.85
CA GLY A 53 16.45 35.08 41.29
C GLY A 53 16.02 34.99 39.82
N LYS A 54 16.75 34.23 38.98
CA LYS A 54 16.39 34.02 37.58
C LYS A 54 15.13 33.16 37.44
N ARG A 55 14.99 32.12 38.27
CA ARG A 55 13.76 31.30 38.32
C ARG A 55 12.53 32.15 38.69
N ASN A 56 12.65 33.00 39.70
CA ASN A 56 11.55 33.88 40.10
C ASN A 56 11.21 34.91 39.01
N ALA A 57 12.21 35.46 38.31
CA ALA A 57 11.98 36.37 37.19
C ALA A 57 11.30 35.67 36.00
N PHE A 58 11.69 34.44 35.68
CA PHE A 58 11.05 33.63 34.65
C PHE A 58 9.59 33.30 35.01
N ARG A 59 9.34 32.87 36.25
CA ARG A 59 7.99 32.65 36.78
C ARG A 59 7.13 33.91 36.74
N ALA A 60 7.67 35.08 37.08
CA ALA A 60 6.93 36.33 37.04
C ALA A 60 6.58 36.79 35.60
N PHE A 61 7.30 36.32 34.59
CA PHE A 61 7.08 36.73 33.20
C PHE A 61 5.84 36.08 32.57
N TYR A 62 5.61 34.80 32.84
CA TYR A 62 4.51 33.99 32.28
C TYR A 62 3.55 33.42 33.33
N GLY A 63 3.94 33.39 34.59
CA GLY A 63 3.20 32.75 35.67
C GLY A 63 2.47 33.75 36.57
N GLY A 64 1.25 33.40 36.93
CA GLY A 64 0.42 34.15 37.89
C GLY A 64 -0.02 33.29 39.07
N GLN A 65 -0.88 33.87 39.92
CA GLN A 65 -1.51 33.18 41.05
C GLN A 65 -3.03 33.24 40.97
N LEU A 66 -3.66 32.09 41.12
CA LEU A 66 -5.10 31.90 41.33
C LEU A 66 -5.38 31.71 42.82
N VAL A 67 -6.58 32.11 43.24
CA VAL A 67 -7.16 31.77 44.54
C VAL A 67 -8.36 30.87 44.30
N GLN A 68 -8.25 29.59 44.67
CA GLN A 68 -9.42 28.73 44.80
C GLN A 68 -10.15 29.06 46.09
N GLN A 69 -11.40 29.51 45.98
CA GLN A 69 -12.25 29.81 47.12
C GLN A 69 -13.41 28.82 47.19
N VAL A 70 -13.58 28.17 48.34
CA VAL A 70 -14.78 27.41 48.67
C VAL A 70 -15.57 28.19 49.71
N ARG A 71 -16.68 28.78 49.29
CA ARG A 71 -17.57 29.56 50.15
C ARG A 71 -18.80 28.72 50.49
N SER A 72 -19.03 28.47 51.78
CA SER A 72 -20.25 27.82 52.23
C SER A 72 -21.45 28.74 52.02
N LYS A 73 -22.60 28.18 51.62
CA LYS A 73 -23.89 28.90 51.56
C LYS A 73 -24.57 28.96 52.93
N GLU A 74 -24.16 28.09 53.86
CA GLU A 74 -24.81 27.90 55.17
C GLU A 74 -24.00 28.53 56.33
N CYS A 75 -22.75 28.93 56.10
CA CYS A 75 -21.92 29.60 57.09
C CYS A 75 -20.93 30.58 56.45
N ASP A 76 -20.40 31.54 57.23
CA ASP A 76 -19.48 32.56 56.73
C ASP A 76 -18.03 32.08 56.49
N HIS A 77 -17.78 30.77 56.57
CA HIS A 77 -16.45 30.20 56.36
C HIS A 77 -16.09 30.16 54.87
N ILE A 78 -14.96 30.77 54.52
CA ILE A 78 -14.36 30.75 53.18
C ILE A 78 -13.01 30.06 53.30
N SER A 79 -12.85 28.94 52.59
CA SER A 79 -11.56 28.27 52.45
C SER A 79 -10.85 28.81 51.22
N GLU A 80 -9.65 29.35 51.39
CA GLU A 80 -8.84 29.88 50.29
C GLU A 80 -7.56 29.06 50.10
N ARG A 81 -7.21 28.77 48.84
CA ARG A 81 -5.96 28.11 48.47
C ARG A 81 -5.33 28.84 47.28
N LEU A 82 -4.06 29.21 47.42
CA LEU A 82 -3.27 29.79 46.34
C LEU A 82 -2.73 28.68 45.43
N GLU A 83 -2.92 28.83 44.12
CA GLU A 83 -2.42 27.91 43.10
C GLU A 83 -1.72 28.71 41.99
N PRO A 84 -0.47 28.37 41.62
CA PRO A 84 0.20 29.01 40.51
C PRO A 84 -0.42 28.57 39.17
N PHE A 85 -0.40 29.44 38.16
CA PHE A 85 -0.79 29.10 36.80
C PHE A 85 0.18 29.67 35.77
N SER A 86 0.37 28.96 34.65
CA SER A 86 1.10 29.46 33.47
C SER A 86 0.15 29.76 32.30
N ALA A 87 -0.97 29.06 32.22
CA ALA A 87 -2.06 29.32 31.29
C ALA A 87 -3.41 29.20 32.01
N ILE A 88 -4.37 30.05 31.66
CA ILE A 88 -5.74 29.96 32.15
C ILE A 88 -6.49 29.00 31.22
N GLN A 89 -6.99 27.89 31.78
CA GLN A 89 -7.74 26.92 31.01
C GLN A 89 -9.21 27.34 30.91
N CYS A 90 -9.68 27.59 29.70
CA CYS A 90 -11.02 28.07 29.40
C CYS A 90 -11.90 26.94 28.87
N ASP A 91 -13.00 26.66 29.55
CA ASP A 91 -14.01 25.72 29.09
C ASP A 91 -14.81 26.33 27.95
N ILE A 92 -14.94 25.58 26.85
CA ILE A 92 -15.64 26.04 25.64
C ILE A 92 -16.98 25.36 25.44
N LYS A 93 -17.20 24.19 26.04
CA LYS A 93 -18.40 23.39 25.81
C LYS A 93 -19.61 24.12 26.38
N GLY A 94 -20.57 24.48 25.52
CA GLY A 94 -21.74 25.26 25.91
C GLY A 94 -21.48 26.76 26.15
N LYS A 95 -20.31 27.27 25.77
CA LYS A 95 -19.95 28.70 25.83
C LYS A 95 -19.64 29.22 24.43
N THR A 96 -20.06 30.44 24.10
CA THR A 96 -19.87 31.03 22.76
C THR A 96 -18.77 32.09 22.72
N THR A 97 -18.32 32.58 23.88
CA THR A 97 -17.31 33.63 23.99
C THR A 97 -16.29 33.36 25.10
N LEU A 98 -15.07 33.89 24.95
CA LEU A 98 -14.03 33.88 25.99
C LEU A 98 -14.50 34.53 27.30
N LEU A 99 -15.27 35.62 27.19
CA LEU A 99 -15.81 36.34 28.35
C LEU A 99 -16.77 35.47 29.16
N ASP A 100 -17.59 34.65 28.51
CA ASP A 100 -18.52 33.74 29.19
C ASP A 100 -17.79 32.60 29.89
N SER A 101 -16.71 32.10 29.29
CA SER A 101 -15.83 31.11 29.93
C SER A 101 -15.16 31.67 31.20
N LEU A 102 -14.65 32.91 31.13
CA LEU A 102 -14.03 33.58 32.28
C LEU A 102 -15.03 33.96 33.38
N ARG A 103 -16.29 34.27 33.03
CA ARG A 103 -17.35 34.49 34.04
C ARG A 103 -17.66 33.19 34.78
N ASP A 104 -17.82 32.08 34.06
CA ASP A 104 -18.06 30.76 34.65
C ASP A 104 -16.92 30.36 35.60
N TYR A 105 -15.69 30.69 35.20
CA TYR A 105 -14.48 30.45 35.98
C TYR A 105 -14.53 31.11 37.38
N VAL A 106 -15.08 32.33 37.48
CA VAL A 106 -15.20 33.08 38.74
C VAL A 106 -16.54 32.90 39.46
N ASP A 107 -17.62 32.57 38.75
CA ASP A 107 -18.92 32.24 39.34
C ASP A 107 -18.84 30.89 40.08
N GLY A 108 -18.06 29.94 39.53
CA GLY A 108 -17.71 28.68 40.17
C GLY A 108 -18.81 27.61 40.13
N GLU A 109 -18.49 26.43 40.62
CA GLU A 109 -19.37 25.26 40.65
C GLU A 109 -20.12 25.16 41.98
N ILE A 110 -21.41 24.82 41.89
CA ILE A 110 -22.26 24.58 43.05
C ILE A 110 -22.06 23.14 43.55
N MET A 111 -21.62 23.00 44.80
CA MET A 111 -21.42 21.73 45.49
C MET A 111 -22.65 21.41 46.34
N GLU A 112 -23.57 20.62 45.80
CA GLU A 112 -24.85 20.22 46.43
C GLU A 112 -25.07 18.69 46.34
N GLY A 113 -26.05 18.17 47.09
CA GLY A 113 -26.43 16.75 47.05
C GLY A 113 -25.36 15.79 47.61
N GLU A 114 -24.92 14.82 46.81
CA GLU A 114 -23.87 13.86 47.17
C GLU A 114 -22.45 14.46 47.13
N ASN A 115 -22.28 15.64 46.50
CA ASN A 115 -21.01 16.34 46.35
C ASN A 115 -20.82 17.50 47.36
N LYS A 116 -21.50 17.48 48.51
CA LYS A 116 -21.42 18.54 49.52
C LYS A 116 -20.01 18.71 50.09
N TYR A 117 -19.62 19.95 50.37
CA TYR A 117 -18.30 20.27 50.94
C TYR A 117 -18.27 20.00 52.45
N LYS A 118 -17.27 19.26 52.93
CA LYS A 118 -17.03 19.10 54.37
C LYS A 118 -16.30 20.31 54.93
N CYS A 119 -17.03 21.21 55.58
CA CYS A 119 -16.46 22.43 56.14
C CYS A 119 -15.64 22.15 57.41
N SER A 120 -14.39 22.59 57.44
CA SER A 120 -13.46 22.41 58.57
C SER A 120 -13.88 23.13 59.84
N THR A 121 -14.61 24.24 59.72
CA THR A 121 -15.04 25.06 60.87
C THR A 121 -16.30 24.53 61.54
N CYS A 122 -17.23 23.93 60.79
CA CYS A 122 -18.48 23.39 61.34
C CYS A 122 -18.55 21.85 61.37
N ASP A 123 -17.52 21.16 60.86
CA ASP A 123 -17.36 19.70 60.72
C ASP A 123 -18.60 18.98 60.16
N ARG A 124 -19.32 19.65 59.25
CA ARG A 124 -20.53 19.17 58.58
C ARG A 124 -20.42 19.32 57.07
N HIS A 125 -21.16 18.48 56.35
CA HIS A 125 -21.32 18.59 54.90
C HIS A 125 -22.33 19.70 54.61
N VAL A 126 -21.86 20.79 54.01
CA VAL A 126 -22.64 21.99 53.69
C VAL A 126 -22.67 22.22 52.19
N ASP A 127 -23.74 22.86 51.73
CA ASP A 127 -23.80 23.35 50.35
C ASP A 127 -22.79 24.49 50.19
N ALA A 128 -21.95 24.44 49.16
CA ALA A 128 -20.88 25.40 48.95
C ALA A 128 -20.75 25.79 47.48
N VAL A 129 -20.09 26.92 47.21
CA VAL A 129 -19.68 27.34 45.87
C VAL A 129 -18.16 27.29 45.81
N LYS A 130 -17.62 26.50 44.88
CA LYS A 130 -16.18 26.43 44.60
C LYS A 130 -15.88 27.28 43.37
N ARG A 131 -15.17 28.38 43.54
CA ARG A 131 -14.77 29.30 42.46
C ARG A 131 -13.26 29.50 42.40
N ALA A 132 -12.75 29.92 41.25
CA ALA A 132 -11.36 30.31 41.06
C ALA A 132 -11.28 31.78 40.68
N CYS A 133 -10.50 32.57 41.43
CA CYS A 133 -10.35 34.01 41.20
C CYS A 133 -8.88 34.34 40.90
N LEU A 134 -8.63 35.34 40.04
CA LEU A 134 -7.26 35.77 39.72
C LEU A 134 -6.72 36.69 40.81
N LYS A 135 -5.46 36.52 41.19
CA LYS A 135 -4.77 37.39 42.16
C LYS A 135 -3.61 38.12 41.50
N ASP A 136 -2.55 37.39 41.17
CA ASP A 136 -1.39 37.95 40.49
C ASP A 136 -1.49 37.60 39.01
N ILE A 137 -1.59 38.62 38.14
CA ILE A 137 -1.71 38.46 36.69
C ILE A 137 -0.39 38.90 36.02
N PRO A 138 0.29 38.05 35.24
CA PRO A 138 1.51 38.42 34.54
C PRO A 138 1.24 39.39 33.38
N ASP A 139 2.28 40.04 32.86
CA ASP A 139 2.15 40.94 31.70
C ASP A 139 1.86 40.21 30.39
N ASN A 140 2.22 38.93 30.30
CA ASN A 140 1.92 38.06 29.17
C ASN A 140 0.98 36.96 29.64
N LEU A 141 -0.25 36.97 29.13
CA LEU A 141 -1.31 36.08 29.55
C LEU A 141 -1.61 35.07 28.44
N ILE A 142 -1.72 33.80 28.82
CA ILE A 142 -2.01 32.70 27.90
C ILE A 142 -3.36 32.09 28.29
N PHE A 143 -4.27 31.98 27.32
CA PHE A 143 -5.52 31.23 27.47
C PHE A 143 -5.43 29.94 26.67
N HIS A 144 -5.65 28.81 27.34
CA HIS A 144 -5.77 27.50 26.72
C HIS A 144 -7.25 27.17 26.53
N LEU A 145 -7.68 26.99 25.29
CA LEU A 145 -9.07 26.67 24.97
C LEU A 145 -9.22 25.15 25.00
N LYS A 146 -10.00 24.61 25.95
CA LYS A 146 -10.18 23.15 26.13
C LYS A 146 -11.02 22.52 25.01
N ARG A 147 -10.44 22.45 23.81
CA ARG A 147 -11.07 21.92 22.58
C ARG A 147 -11.04 20.41 22.47
N PHE A 148 -10.37 19.70 23.37
CA PHE A 148 -10.38 18.25 23.39
C PHE A 148 -11.24 17.75 24.55
N ASP A 149 -12.25 16.95 24.21
CA ASP A 149 -13.14 16.29 25.16
C ASP A 149 -12.93 14.78 25.07
N PHE A 150 -13.04 14.10 26.21
CA PHE A 150 -12.94 12.64 26.28
C PHE A 150 -14.29 12.06 26.65
N ASN A 151 -14.88 11.33 25.71
CA ASN A 151 -16.17 10.72 25.94
C ASN A 151 -15.98 9.40 26.72
N LEU A 152 -16.26 9.43 28.03
CA LEU A 152 -16.13 8.28 28.91
C LEU A 152 -16.98 7.06 28.50
N ARG A 153 -18.05 7.26 27.72
CA ARG A 153 -18.92 6.16 27.25
C ARG A 153 -18.35 5.45 26.03
N THR A 154 -17.78 6.19 25.08
CA THR A 154 -17.21 5.63 23.85
C THR A 154 -15.71 5.37 23.96
N LEU A 155 -15.07 5.84 25.04
CA LEU A 155 -13.62 5.80 25.25
C LEU A 155 -12.82 6.47 24.12
N THR A 156 -13.43 7.47 23.46
CA THR A 156 -12.82 8.20 22.34
C THR A 156 -12.58 9.66 22.68
N ARG A 157 -11.47 10.21 22.18
CA ARG A 157 -11.19 11.66 22.22
C ARG A 157 -11.86 12.33 21.03
N SER A 158 -12.50 13.47 21.25
CA SER A 158 -13.14 14.27 20.21
C SER A 158 -12.72 15.73 20.31
N LYS A 159 -12.53 16.37 19.16
CA LYS A 159 -12.29 17.81 19.08
C LYS A 159 -13.60 18.56 18.99
N ILE A 160 -13.76 19.60 19.79
CA ILE A 160 -14.90 20.52 19.77
C ILE A 160 -14.57 21.65 18.79
N ASN A 161 -15.27 21.67 17.67
CA ASN A 161 -15.12 22.68 16.61
C ASN A 161 -16.16 23.79 16.68
N ASP A 162 -16.93 23.86 17.77
CA ASP A 162 -17.95 24.90 18.00
C ASP A 162 -17.38 26.31 17.82
N TYR A 163 -18.27 27.21 17.36
CA TYR A 163 -17.98 28.64 17.25
C TYR A 163 -17.68 29.23 18.63
N PHE A 164 -16.49 29.81 18.77
CA PHE A 164 -16.03 30.45 20.00
C PHE A 164 -15.28 31.73 19.67
N SER A 165 -15.87 32.86 20.04
CA SER A 165 -15.31 34.19 19.77
C SER A 165 -14.46 34.71 20.93
N PHE A 166 -13.42 35.46 20.61
CA PHE A 166 -12.55 36.12 21.59
C PHE A 166 -12.21 37.54 21.13
N PRO A 167 -12.15 38.53 22.06
CA PRO A 167 -12.00 39.94 21.69
C PRO A 167 -10.52 40.32 21.49
N ASN A 168 -10.24 41.29 20.63
CA ASN A 168 -8.87 41.83 20.47
C ASN A 168 -8.34 42.54 21.74
N ARG A 169 -9.24 43.02 22.60
CA ARG A 169 -8.92 43.68 23.87
C ARG A 169 -9.79 43.09 24.98
N ILE A 170 -9.18 42.75 26.11
CA ILE A 170 -9.88 42.20 27.28
C ILE A 170 -9.46 42.93 28.55
N ASP A 171 -10.44 43.24 29.39
CA ASP A 171 -10.22 43.80 30.73
C ASP A 171 -10.26 42.67 31.76
N MET A 172 -9.17 42.50 32.50
CA MET A 172 -9.04 41.37 33.44
C MET A 172 -9.53 41.69 34.86
N ARG A 173 -9.80 42.97 35.18
CA ARG A 173 -10.24 43.39 36.52
C ARG A 173 -11.46 42.63 37.04
N PRO A 174 -12.53 42.37 36.24
CA PRO A 174 -13.74 41.73 36.74
C PRO A 174 -13.51 40.32 37.32
N TYR A 175 -12.38 39.70 36.98
CA TYR A 175 -12.05 38.34 37.36
C TYR A 175 -11.07 38.27 38.54
N THR A 176 -10.68 39.42 39.11
CA THR A 176 -9.74 39.50 40.23
C THR A 176 -10.41 39.37 41.59
N VAL A 177 -9.70 38.80 42.57
CA VAL A 177 -10.16 38.68 43.96
C VAL A 177 -10.53 40.05 44.55
N GLU A 178 -9.73 41.07 44.27
CA GLU A 178 -9.93 42.43 44.78
C GLU A 178 -11.25 43.03 44.28
N TYR A 179 -11.54 42.88 42.98
CA TYR A 179 -12.77 43.37 42.38
C TYR A 179 -14.00 42.61 42.88
N LEU A 180 -13.91 41.27 42.99
CA LEU A 180 -15.03 40.42 43.40
C LEU A 180 -15.42 40.57 44.89
N ASN A 181 -14.50 41.09 45.72
CA ASN A 181 -14.72 41.30 47.15
C ASN A 181 -15.13 42.74 47.50
N GLN A 182 -15.15 43.67 46.55
CA GLN A 182 -15.51 45.09 46.79
C GLN A 182 -16.97 45.39 46.39
N GLU A 183 -17.70 46.11 47.25
CA GLU A 183 -19.08 46.55 46.97
C GLU A 183 -19.15 47.72 45.95
N SER A 184 -18.02 48.42 45.73
CA SER A 184 -17.90 49.52 44.75
C SER A 184 -16.45 49.66 44.24
N PRO A 185 -16.08 49.03 43.12
CA PRO A 185 -14.71 49.05 42.63
C PRO A 185 -14.35 50.38 41.94
N THR A 186 -13.30 51.05 42.43
CA THR A 186 -12.74 52.30 41.86
C THR A 186 -11.37 52.10 41.19
N SER A 187 -11.01 50.85 40.84
CA SER A 187 -9.70 50.50 40.27
C SER A 187 -9.52 50.97 38.81
N GLU A 188 -8.31 51.45 38.47
CA GLU A 188 -7.89 51.74 37.08
C GLU A 188 -8.01 50.51 36.17
N GLU A 189 -8.24 50.72 34.86
CA GLU A 189 -8.40 49.69 33.83
C GLU A 189 -7.16 48.78 33.64
N ASP A 190 -7.35 47.46 33.66
CA ASP A 190 -6.28 46.48 33.42
C ASP A 190 -6.52 45.73 32.10
N VAL A 191 -6.20 46.42 31.00
CA VAL A 191 -6.48 45.98 29.63
C VAL A 191 -5.32 45.20 29.04
N PHE A 192 -5.64 44.09 28.39
CA PHE A 192 -4.76 43.23 27.63
C PHE A 192 -5.15 43.20 26.16
N GLU A 193 -4.16 43.12 25.26
CA GLU A 193 -4.36 43.06 23.80
C GLU A 193 -3.94 41.71 23.26
N LEU A 194 -4.69 41.20 22.28
CA LEU A 194 -4.34 39.98 21.56
C LEU A 194 -3.06 40.21 20.73
N VAL A 195 -2.09 39.34 20.92
CA VAL A 195 -0.77 39.43 20.27
C VAL A 195 -0.36 38.15 19.54
N GLY A 196 -1.07 37.04 19.78
CA GLY A 196 -0.85 35.80 19.07
C GLY A 196 -2.02 34.83 19.20
N VAL A 197 -2.22 34.01 18.18
CA VAL A 197 -3.22 32.94 18.13
C VAL A 197 -2.55 31.69 17.60
N LEU A 198 -2.58 30.61 18.38
CA LEU A 198 -2.16 29.29 17.93
C LEU A 198 -3.40 28.53 17.44
N VAL A 199 -3.36 28.04 16.21
CA VAL A 199 -4.45 27.32 15.56
C VAL A 199 -4.08 25.86 15.43
N HIS A 200 -5.07 24.99 15.65
CA HIS A 200 -4.96 23.57 15.42
C HIS A 200 -5.95 23.15 14.33
N SER A 201 -5.46 22.50 13.28
CA SER A 201 -6.25 21.93 12.18
C SER A 201 -6.19 20.41 12.22
N GLY A 202 -7.33 19.73 12.25
CA GLY A 202 -7.39 18.26 12.32
C GLY A 202 -8.29 17.73 13.44
N THR A 203 -8.08 16.48 13.81
CA THR A 203 -8.85 15.72 14.82
C THR A 203 -8.12 15.72 16.17
N ALA A 204 -8.71 15.12 17.21
CA ALA A 204 -8.06 15.02 18.52
C ALA A 204 -6.85 14.06 18.56
N GLU A 205 -6.66 13.24 17.52
CA GLU A 205 -5.58 12.24 17.45
C GLU A 205 -4.49 12.62 16.43
N SER A 206 -4.82 13.45 15.44
CA SER A 206 -3.87 13.93 14.46
C SER A 206 -4.25 15.31 13.93
N GLY A 207 -3.27 16.18 13.77
CA GLY A 207 -3.49 17.48 13.17
C GLY A 207 -2.21 18.24 12.84
N HIS A 208 -2.39 19.53 12.59
CA HIS A 208 -1.37 20.48 12.20
C HIS A 208 -1.51 21.76 13.01
N TYR A 209 -0.40 22.27 13.55
CA TYR A 209 -0.36 23.50 14.33
C TYR A 209 0.32 24.61 13.53
N TYR A 210 -0.28 25.80 13.54
CA TYR A 210 0.29 27.01 12.95
C TYR A 210 -0.16 28.22 13.76
N SER A 211 0.45 29.38 13.57
CA SER A 211 0.16 30.54 14.41
C SER A 211 0.04 31.85 13.65
N TYR A 212 -0.81 32.74 14.15
CA TYR A 212 -0.87 34.14 13.76
C TYR A 212 -0.24 34.99 14.85
N ILE A 213 0.76 35.78 14.52
CA ILE A 213 1.53 36.57 15.51
C ILE A 213 1.57 38.02 15.06
N ARG A 214 1.28 38.92 15.99
CA ARG A 214 1.41 40.38 15.81
C ARG A 214 2.87 40.79 15.94
N GLU A 215 3.39 41.49 14.94
CA GLU A 215 4.74 42.06 14.97
C GLU A 215 4.85 43.11 16.08
N ARG A 216 5.84 42.93 16.96
CA ARG A 216 6.06 43.77 18.14
C ARG A 216 7.55 43.87 18.50
N PRO A 217 8.01 45.03 19.00
CA PRO A 217 7.32 46.33 19.01
C PRO A 217 7.23 46.91 17.58
N SER A 218 6.16 47.67 17.28
CA SER A 218 5.96 48.29 15.96
C SER A 218 5.88 49.82 16.05
N THR A 219 6.50 50.51 15.09
CA THR A 219 6.44 51.97 14.96
C THR A 219 5.17 52.41 14.24
N ALA A 220 4.59 51.54 13.41
CA ALA A 220 3.42 51.81 12.57
C ALA A 220 2.16 52.03 13.41
N ASP A 221 1.25 52.85 12.88
CA ASP A 221 -0.07 53.09 13.49
C ASP A 221 -1.03 51.92 13.27
N LEU A 222 -0.76 51.09 12.27
CA LEU A 222 -1.49 49.87 11.95
C LEU A 222 -0.72 48.64 12.44
N GLU A 223 -1.45 47.68 13.00
CA GLU A 223 -0.89 46.41 13.47
C GLU A 223 -0.54 45.51 12.28
N THR A 224 0.69 45.03 12.22
CA THR A 224 1.12 44.04 11.23
C THR A 224 1.03 42.65 11.83
N TRP A 225 0.29 41.77 11.16
CA TRP A 225 0.17 40.38 11.55
C TRP A 225 0.82 39.47 10.53
N LEU A 226 1.43 38.40 11.02
CA LEU A 226 2.11 37.40 10.22
C LEU A 226 1.54 36.03 10.55
N GLU A 227 1.40 35.20 9.53
CA GLU A 227 1.11 33.78 9.63
C GLU A 227 2.43 33.01 9.62
N PHE A 228 2.65 32.20 10.66
CA PHE A 228 3.77 31.30 10.80
C PHE A 228 3.26 29.87 10.64
N ASN A 229 3.58 29.27 9.50
CA ASN A 229 3.21 27.90 9.16
C ASN A 229 4.47 27.14 8.72
N ASP A 230 5.14 26.56 9.71
CA ASP A 230 6.40 25.82 9.57
C ASP A 230 7.49 26.57 8.78
N GLU A 231 7.71 26.17 7.53
CA GLU A 231 8.73 26.72 6.65
C GLU A 231 8.33 28.04 5.96
N ALA A 232 7.07 28.42 6.09
CA ALA A 232 6.48 29.58 5.44
C ALA A 232 6.04 30.64 6.45
N VAL A 233 6.44 31.89 6.17
CA VAL A 233 5.96 33.08 6.87
C VAL A 233 5.34 34.02 5.85
N SER A 234 4.07 34.36 6.04
CA SER A 234 3.26 35.21 5.17
C SER A 234 2.65 36.38 5.95
N THR A 235 2.33 37.47 5.26
CA THR A 235 1.51 38.55 5.84
C THR A 235 0.07 38.06 5.99
N TRP A 236 -0.58 38.42 7.10
CA TRP A 236 -1.96 38.03 7.38
C TRP A 236 -2.82 39.25 7.75
N ASP A 237 -4.08 39.24 7.30
CA ASP A 237 -5.04 40.32 7.56
C ASP A 237 -5.86 40.02 8.82
N ALA A 238 -5.75 40.87 9.82
CA ALA A 238 -6.48 40.75 11.08
C ALA A 238 -8.02 40.77 10.91
N ALA A 239 -8.54 41.31 9.80
CA ALA A 239 -9.97 41.22 9.49
C ALA A 239 -10.46 39.78 9.30
N GLN A 240 -9.55 38.84 9.01
CA GLN A 240 -9.86 37.41 8.84
C GLN A 240 -9.89 36.61 10.14
N LEU A 241 -9.66 37.24 11.30
CA LEU A 241 -9.56 36.57 12.60
C LEU A 241 -10.73 35.63 12.86
N GLU A 242 -11.96 36.10 12.71
CA GLU A 242 -13.16 35.28 12.94
C GLU A 242 -13.22 34.08 11.99
N ALA A 243 -13.04 34.33 10.69
CA ALA A 243 -13.11 33.29 9.67
C ALA A 243 -12.04 32.20 9.87
N ALA A 244 -10.83 32.58 10.26
CA ALA A 244 -9.68 31.69 10.38
C ALA A 244 -9.56 30.98 11.74
N THR A 245 -10.17 31.50 12.82
CA THR A 245 -9.82 31.05 14.18
C THR A 245 -10.99 30.70 15.10
N PHE A 246 -12.23 31.14 14.84
CA PHE A 246 -13.32 30.94 15.81
C PHE A 246 -13.97 29.54 15.75
N GLY A 247 -13.77 28.79 14.67
CA GLY A 247 -14.47 27.52 14.42
C GLY A 247 -15.87 27.73 13.83
N GLY A 248 -16.79 26.80 14.12
CA GLY A 248 -18.16 26.77 13.63
C GLY A 248 -18.33 26.20 12.22
N PRO A 249 -19.54 26.31 11.63
CA PRO A 249 -19.85 25.75 10.31
C PRO A 249 -19.02 26.40 9.19
N ASP A 250 -18.61 25.60 8.20
CA ASP A 250 -17.87 26.07 7.02
C ASP A 250 -18.81 26.67 5.97
N THR A 251 -18.95 28.00 5.98
CA THR A 251 -19.85 28.73 5.07
C THR A 251 -19.36 28.78 3.61
N ASN A 252 -18.12 28.38 3.31
CA ASN A 252 -17.57 28.44 1.94
C ASN A 252 -18.11 27.35 1.00
N GLN A 253 -18.84 26.35 1.50
CA GLN A 253 -19.40 25.25 0.70
C GLN A 253 -20.90 25.42 0.34
N VAL A 254 -21.53 26.55 0.71
CA VAL A 254 -23.00 26.74 0.66
C VAL A 254 -23.53 27.09 -0.75
N ASN A 255 -22.74 26.96 -1.82
CA ASN A 255 -23.21 27.19 -3.19
C ASN A 255 -23.94 25.98 -3.84
N ASP A 256 -23.95 24.81 -3.21
CA ASP A 256 -24.73 23.65 -3.66
C ASP A 256 -25.89 23.35 -2.70
N ALA A 257 -27.12 23.43 -3.21
CA ALA A 257 -28.38 23.34 -2.45
C ALA A 257 -28.64 21.98 -1.74
N ASN A 258 -27.71 21.02 -1.83
CA ASN A 258 -27.80 19.68 -1.23
C ASN A 258 -26.60 19.31 -0.32
N SER A 259 -25.70 20.24 0.02
CA SER A 259 -24.51 19.92 0.85
C SER A 259 -24.82 19.93 2.36
N VAL A 260 -24.39 18.89 3.07
CA VAL A 260 -24.43 18.80 4.54
C VAL A 260 -23.42 19.79 5.12
N ALA A 261 -23.85 20.67 6.03
CA ALA A 261 -22.96 21.63 6.67
C ALA A 261 -21.97 20.89 7.60
N TYR A 262 -20.68 20.96 7.28
CA TYR A 262 -19.60 20.48 8.14
C TYR A 262 -19.01 21.63 8.94
N ASP A 263 -18.57 21.35 10.17
CA ASP A 263 -17.79 22.30 10.96
C ASP A 263 -16.37 22.42 10.40
N LYS A 264 -15.78 23.61 10.57
CA LYS A 264 -14.37 23.85 10.24
C LYS A 264 -13.49 22.88 11.01
N SER A 265 -12.56 22.25 10.31
CA SER A 265 -11.56 21.36 10.91
C SER A 265 -10.46 22.12 11.66
N TYR A 266 -10.42 23.45 11.58
CA TYR A 266 -9.43 24.34 12.17
C TYR A 266 -10.06 25.36 13.12
N SER A 267 -9.40 25.61 14.24
CA SER A 267 -9.84 26.57 15.25
C SER A 267 -8.71 26.94 16.21
N ALA A 268 -8.81 28.11 16.85
CA ALA A 268 -7.85 28.56 17.86
C ALA A 268 -7.79 27.56 19.01
N TYR A 269 -6.57 27.24 19.43
CA TYR A 269 -6.26 26.31 20.51
C TYR A 269 -5.64 27.04 21.73
N MET A 270 -4.74 27.99 21.49
CA MET A 270 -4.20 28.88 22.52
C MET A 270 -4.23 30.34 22.06
N LEU A 271 -4.51 31.24 22.99
CA LEU A 271 -4.53 32.68 22.76
C LEU A 271 -3.47 33.36 23.62
N PHE A 272 -2.75 34.31 23.03
CA PHE A 272 -1.69 35.06 23.70
C PHE A 272 -2.06 36.53 23.77
N TYR A 273 -2.11 37.05 24.99
CA TYR A 273 -2.42 38.45 25.29
C TYR A 273 -1.27 39.12 26.01
N GLN A 274 -1.08 40.42 25.79
CA GLN A 274 -0.10 41.22 26.53
C GLN A 274 -0.74 42.49 27.09
N ARG A 275 -0.35 42.89 28.31
CA ARG A 275 -0.85 44.09 28.98
C ARG A 275 -0.62 45.34 28.13
N SER A 276 -1.66 46.14 27.90
CA SER A 276 -1.64 47.33 27.06
C SER A 276 -0.64 48.40 27.53
N SER A 277 -0.38 48.50 28.84
CA SER A 277 0.61 49.45 29.38
C SER A 277 2.04 49.08 28.96
N VAL A 278 2.37 47.78 28.95
CA VAL A 278 3.68 47.26 28.54
C VAL A 278 3.91 47.44 27.05
N LEU A 279 2.90 47.17 26.23
CA LEU A 279 2.93 47.42 24.78
C LEU A 279 3.19 48.90 24.46
N ARG A 280 2.49 49.80 25.16
CA ARG A 280 2.66 51.25 25.01
C ARG A 280 4.04 51.71 25.44
N ALA A 281 4.54 51.23 26.58
CA ALA A 281 5.88 51.56 27.06
C ALA A 281 6.96 51.11 26.07
N SER A 282 6.87 49.88 25.56
CA SER A 282 7.82 49.33 24.57
C SER A 282 7.82 50.13 23.27
N ARG A 283 6.63 50.56 22.79
CA ARG A 283 6.51 51.42 21.59
C ARG A 283 7.15 52.79 21.81
N GLN A 284 6.93 53.41 22.97
CA GLN A 284 7.51 54.71 23.32
C GLN A 284 9.04 54.63 23.45
N GLU A 285 9.57 53.58 24.08
CA GLU A 285 11.00 53.35 24.20
C GLU A 285 11.66 53.20 22.83
N MET A 286 11.06 52.40 21.94
CA MET A 286 11.56 52.20 20.58
C MET A 286 11.54 53.50 19.76
N GLN A 287 10.47 54.30 19.86
CA GLN A 287 10.36 55.61 19.22
C GLN A 287 11.41 56.60 19.77
N ALA A 288 11.65 56.60 21.07
CA ALA A 288 12.66 57.44 21.71
C ALA A 288 14.09 57.08 21.27
N GLN A 289 14.36 55.79 21.04
CA GLN A 289 15.66 55.29 20.57
C GLN A 289 15.83 55.40 19.04
N GLY A 290 14.79 55.79 18.29
CA GLY A 290 14.85 55.90 16.83
C GLY A 290 15.06 54.57 16.10
N LEU A 291 14.72 53.45 16.75
CA LEU A 291 14.86 52.12 16.17
C LEU A 291 13.76 51.87 15.12
N VAL A 292 14.16 51.29 13.98
CA VAL A 292 13.26 50.97 12.87
C VAL A 292 13.10 49.45 12.78
N PRO A 293 11.87 48.92 12.74
CA PRO A 293 11.65 47.49 12.54
C PRO A 293 11.96 47.06 11.08
N PRO A 294 12.39 45.80 10.85
CA PRO A 294 12.61 44.77 11.86
C PRO A 294 13.87 45.04 12.70
N LEU A 295 13.80 44.76 14.00
CA LEU A 295 14.94 44.92 14.90
C LEU A 295 16.03 43.89 14.55
N HIS A 296 17.24 44.38 14.25
CA HIS A 296 18.40 43.53 14.03
C HIS A 296 19.12 43.27 15.34
N VAL A 297 19.49 42.01 15.56
CA VAL A 297 20.33 41.57 16.68
C VAL A 297 21.74 41.34 16.15
N ASP A 298 22.76 41.67 16.95
CA ASP A 298 24.15 41.37 16.60
C ASP A 298 24.38 39.86 16.43
N ILE A 299 25.11 39.49 15.39
CA ILE A 299 25.41 38.09 15.08
C ILE A 299 26.44 37.57 16.09
N ILE A 300 26.15 36.42 16.71
CA ILE A 300 27.12 35.69 17.52
C ILE A 300 28.29 35.26 16.62
N PRO A 301 29.56 35.60 16.93
CA PRO A 301 30.71 35.33 16.05
C PRO A 301 30.79 33.88 15.54
N ASP A 302 30.53 32.91 16.41
CA ASP A 302 30.59 31.48 16.08
C ASP A 302 29.53 31.06 15.04
N LEU A 303 28.39 31.76 14.98
CA LEU A 303 27.33 31.49 14.00
C LEU A 303 27.58 32.14 12.64
N HIS A 304 28.46 33.14 12.55
CA HIS A 304 28.67 33.90 11.31
C HIS A 304 29.23 33.02 10.19
N GLU A 305 30.29 32.26 10.47
CA GLU A 305 30.89 31.30 9.53
C GLU A 305 29.88 30.22 9.09
N VAL A 306 29.10 29.70 10.04
CA VAL A 306 28.09 28.66 9.78
C VAL A 306 26.99 29.17 8.85
N ILE A 307 26.43 30.34 9.15
CA ILE A 307 25.39 30.97 8.31
C ILE A 307 25.93 31.28 6.92
N LYS A 308 27.15 31.80 6.81
CA LYS A 308 27.79 32.09 5.52
C LYS A 308 27.98 30.83 4.67
N ASN A 309 28.45 29.73 5.27
CA ASN A 309 28.62 28.46 4.59
C ASN A 309 27.27 27.89 4.13
N ASN A 310 26.25 27.93 5.00
CA ASN A 310 24.89 27.49 4.67
C ASN A 310 24.28 28.31 3.53
N ASN A 311 24.43 29.64 3.56
CA ASN A 311 23.99 30.52 2.48
C ASN A 311 24.72 30.20 1.17
N THR A 312 26.03 29.90 1.22
CA THR A 312 26.81 29.54 0.03
C THR A 312 26.29 28.24 -0.60
N VAL A 313 26.02 27.21 0.22
CA VAL A 313 25.45 25.94 -0.26
C VAL A 313 24.04 26.16 -0.80
N PHE A 314 23.22 26.96 -0.12
CA PHE A 314 21.87 27.29 -0.55
C PHE A 314 21.88 28.03 -1.90
N LEU A 315 22.74 29.03 -2.06
CA LEU A 315 22.91 29.75 -3.32
C LEU A 315 23.41 28.83 -4.44
N ARG A 316 24.38 27.95 -4.16
CA ARG A 316 24.84 26.94 -5.14
C ARG A 316 23.69 26.04 -5.59
N ARG A 317 22.87 25.55 -4.66
CA ARG A 317 21.67 24.77 -4.97
C ARG A 317 20.69 25.59 -5.80
N HIS A 318 20.44 26.84 -5.44
CA HIS A 318 19.58 27.74 -6.21
C HIS A 318 20.07 27.90 -7.66
N CYS A 319 21.38 28.10 -7.86
CA CYS A 319 21.98 28.20 -9.19
C CYS A 319 21.88 26.89 -10.00
N LEU A 320 21.93 25.71 -9.36
CA LEU A 320 21.75 24.43 -10.06
C LEU A 320 20.36 24.30 -10.70
N PHE A 321 19.34 24.89 -10.07
CA PHE A 321 17.95 24.91 -10.56
C PHE A 321 17.66 26.09 -11.51
N ASP A 322 18.66 26.90 -11.87
CA ASP A 322 18.49 27.91 -12.92
C ASP A 322 18.14 27.21 -14.24
N ARG A 323 17.10 27.71 -14.92
CA ARG A 323 16.58 27.12 -16.16
C ARG A 323 17.63 27.03 -17.27
N ASN A 324 18.59 27.95 -17.29
CA ASN A 324 19.65 27.98 -18.30
C ASN A 324 20.83 27.09 -17.94
N HIS A 325 21.03 26.75 -16.66
CA HIS A 325 22.15 25.92 -16.22
C HIS A 325 22.04 24.49 -16.79
N ALA A 326 20.83 23.94 -16.82
CA ALA A 326 20.56 22.63 -17.40
C ALA A 326 20.86 22.56 -18.91
N VAL A 327 20.53 23.64 -19.61
CA VAL A 327 20.81 23.80 -21.04
C VAL A 327 22.31 24.00 -21.27
N PHE A 328 22.97 24.79 -20.42
CA PHE A 328 24.42 24.99 -20.47
C PHE A 328 25.19 23.67 -20.28
N ALA A 329 24.83 22.86 -19.27
CA ALA A 329 25.50 21.58 -19.03
C ALA A 329 25.37 20.64 -20.24
N LEU A 330 24.18 20.59 -20.86
CA LEU A 330 23.94 19.82 -22.07
C LEU A 330 24.74 20.35 -23.26
N GLN A 331 24.69 21.65 -23.53
CA GLN A 331 25.42 22.27 -24.64
C GLN A 331 26.94 22.13 -24.47
N PHE A 332 27.44 22.20 -23.23
CA PHE A 332 28.84 21.97 -22.92
C PHE A 332 29.23 20.52 -23.22
N PHE A 333 28.39 19.55 -22.84
CA PHE A 333 28.60 18.15 -23.19
C PHE A 333 28.59 17.95 -24.71
N GLU A 334 27.55 18.42 -25.41
CA GLU A 334 27.43 18.36 -26.88
C GLU A 334 28.65 19.01 -27.58
N PHE A 335 29.08 20.18 -27.10
CA PHE A 335 30.28 20.87 -27.60
C PHE A 335 31.55 20.06 -27.37
N MET A 336 31.74 19.49 -26.18
CA MET A 336 32.84 18.58 -25.89
C MET A 336 32.86 17.39 -26.86
N MET A 337 31.69 16.86 -27.24
CA MET A 337 31.60 15.75 -28.20
C MET A 337 31.96 16.16 -29.63
N SER A 338 31.92 17.46 -29.97
CA SER A 338 32.39 17.97 -31.27
C SER A 338 33.89 18.29 -31.29
N PHE A 339 34.52 18.31 -30.13
CA PHE A 339 35.94 18.58 -30.00
C PHE A 339 36.76 17.43 -30.61
N ASN A 340 37.98 17.70 -31.05
CA ASN A 340 38.88 16.69 -31.63
C ASN A 340 38.25 15.86 -32.78
N ASN A 341 37.54 16.53 -33.72
CA ASN A 341 36.83 15.90 -34.84
C ASN A 341 35.82 14.81 -34.43
N GLY A 342 35.27 14.90 -33.22
CA GLY A 342 34.32 13.92 -32.69
C GLY A 342 34.96 12.74 -31.94
N GLN A 343 36.29 12.67 -31.89
CA GLN A 343 37.02 11.59 -31.23
C GLN A 343 37.36 11.94 -29.77
N CYS A 344 37.29 10.94 -28.90
CA CYS A 344 37.66 11.09 -27.49
C CYS A 344 39.16 11.33 -27.31
N SER A 345 39.53 11.95 -26.19
CA SER A 345 40.90 11.97 -25.70
C SER A 345 41.41 10.55 -25.37
N LEU A 346 42.73 10.32 -25.48
CA LEU A 346 43.34 8.99 -25.25
C LEU A 346 42.96 8.38 -23.87
N GLU A 347 42.98 9.20 -22.81
CA GLU A 347 42.70 8.79 -21.43
C GLU A 347 41.25 9.03 -20.99
N HIS A 348 40.41 9.63 -21.84
CA HIS A 348 39.00 9.91 -21.55
C HIS A 348 38.72 10.77 -20.29
N GLN A 349 39.73 11.44 -19.71
CA GLN A 349 39.56 12.21 -18.46
C GLN A 349 38.56 13.37 -18.62
N THR A 350 38.66 14.09 -19.74
CA THR A 350 37.78 15.22 -20.07
C THR A 350 36.35 14.76 -20.33
N GLU A 351 36.20 13.64 -21.04
CA GLU A 351 34.92 13.02 -21.36
C GLU A 351 34.24 12.49 -20.11
N ARG A 352 34.99 11.79 -19.23
CA ARG A 352 34.51 11.32 -17.93
C ARG A 352 34.03 12.47 -17.05
N SER A 353 34.75 13.59 -17.05
CA SER A 353 34.36 14.80 -16.30
C SER A 353 33.09 15.46 -16.87
N ALA A 354 33.00 15.58 -18.19
CA ALA A 354 31.81 16.10 -18.85
C ALA A 354 30.59 15.20 -18.66
N MET A 355 30.78 13.87 -18.72
CA MET A 355 29.76 12.86 -18.45
C MET A 355 29.26 12.97 -17.01
N ALA A 356 30.17 13.02 -16.03
CA ALA A 356 29.80 13.14 -14.62
C ALA A 356 29.02 14.44 -14.34
N MET A 357 29.40 15.56 -14.97
CA MET A 357 28.65 16.81 -14.85
C MET A 357 27.23 16.68 -15.44
N LEU A 358 27.10 16.08 -16.64
CA LEU A 358 25.81 15.89 -17.29
C LEU A 358 24.90 14.95 -16.49
N LEU A 359 25.41 13.80 -16.05
CA LEU A 359 24.66 12.82 -15.26
C LEU A 359 24.29 13.34 -13.88
N GLY A 360 25.16 14.16 -13.26
CA GLY A 360 24.83 14.87 -12.02
C GLY A 360 23.66 15.82 -12.18
N HIS A 361 23.58 16.54 -13.32
CA HIS A 361 22.44 17.41 -13.62
C HIS A 361 21.18 16.61 -13.99
N LEU A 362 21.35 15.49 -14.68
CA LEU A 362 20.27 14.56 -15.03
C LEU A 362 19.53 14.06 -13.78
N ASP A 363 20.25 13.56 -12.77
CA ASP A 363 19.66 13.08 -11.51
C ASP A 363 19.10 14.23 -10.64
N GLN A 364 19.90 15.27 -10.40
CA GLN A 364 19.58 16.28 -9.38
C GLN A 364 18.54 17.31 -9.85
N VAL A 365 18.44 17.55 -11.15
CA VAL A 365 17.63 18.66 -11.69
C VAL A 365 16.67 18.19 -12.78
N VAL A 366 17.18 17.62 -13.89
CA VAL A 366 16.35 17.29 -15.06
C VAL A 366 15.33 16.21 -14.73
N GLY A 367 15.75 15.14 -14.07
CA GLY A 367 14.92 14.02 -13.64
C GLY A 367 13.84 14.43 -12.62
N ARG A 368 14.02 15.56 -11.93
CA ARG A 368 13.02 16.11 -10.98
C ARG A 368 12.10 17.13 -11.63
N SER A 369 12.38 17.52 -12.87
CA SER A 369 11.58 18.50 -13.62
C SER A 369 10.49 17.80 -14.44
N LYS A 370 9.29 18.38 -14.50
CA LYS A 370 8.18 17.89 -15.35
C LYS A 370 8.41 18.05 -16.87
N THR A 371 9.58 18.55 -17.27
CA THR A 371 9.86 19.03 -18.64
C THR A 371 10.39 17.91 -19.54
N SER A 372 9.48 17.28 -20.30
CA SER A 372 9.78 16.16 -21.22
C SER A 372 10.88 16.46 -22.27
N VAL A 373 10.95 17.68 -22.80
CA VAL A 373 11.85 18.00 -23.94
C VAL A 373 13.34 17.93 -23.57
N LEU A 374 13.73 18.41 -22.38
CA LEU A 374 15.14 18.47 -22.01
C LEU A 374 15.69 17.07 -21.70
N PHE A 375 14.91 16.24 -21.01
CA PHE A 375 15.27 14.85 -20.72
C PHE A 375 15.49 14.06 -22.02
N GLN A 376 14.62 14.23 -23.02
CA GLN A 376 14.81 13.56 -24.32
C GLN A 376 16.11 13.98 -25.02
N ARG A 377 16.52 15.26 -24.92
CA ARG A 377 17.82 15.69 -25.46
C ARG A 377 19.02 15.09 -24.72
N TYR A 378 18.95 14.99 -23.39
CA TYR A 378 19.96 14.30 -22.59
C TYR A 378 20.08 12.83 -23.02
N LYS A 379 18.94 12.13 -23.09
CA LYS A 379 18.87 10.74 -23.56
C LYS A 379 19.54 10.57 -24.92
N THR A 380 19.12 11.33 -25.92
CA THR A 380 19.64 11.21 -27.30
C THR A 380 21.13 11.51 -27.37
N SER A 381 21.61 12.52 -26.63
CA SER A 381 23.03 12.88 -26.62
C SER A 381 23.90 11.80 -25.97
N LEU A 382 23.44 11.21 -24.86
CA LEU A 382 24.10 10.11 -24.18
C LEU A 382 24.15 8.85 -25.06
N GLN A 383 23.01 8.42 -25.60
CA GLN A 383 22.92 7.25 -26.48
C GLN A 383 23.78 7.39 -27.74
N THR A 384 23.80 8.58 -28.34
CA THR A 384 24.68 8.86 -29.48
C THR A 384 26.14 8.75 -29.09
N ARG A 385 26.51 9.15 -27.87
CA ARG A 385 27.89 9.03 -27.41
C ARG A 385 28.29 7.58 -27.13
N PHE A 386 27.42 6.77 -26.54
CA PHE A 386 27.71 5.35 -26.28
C PHE A 386 28.07 4.62 -27.58
N ARG A 387 27.23 4.78 -28.61
CA ARG A 387 27.43 4.20 -29.96
C ARG A 387 28.70 4.66 -30.68
N ASN A 388 29.26 5.80 -30.29
CA ASN A 388 30.49 6.32 -30.88
C ASN A 388 31.74 5.92 -30.08
N CYS A 389 31.59 5.49 -28.82
CA CYS A 389 32.71 5.16 -27.95
C CYS A 389 32.28 4.29 -26.74
N HIS A 390 32.71 3.03 -26.72
CA HIS A 390 32.48 2.10 -25.60
C HIS A 390 33.05 2.61 -24.27
N LYS A 391 34.23 3.26 -24.25
CA LYS A 391 34.79 3.86 -23.01
C LYS A 391 33.93 4.98 -22.41
N CYS A 392 33.09 5.62 -23.21
CA CYS A 392 32.10 6.57 -22.69
C CYS A 392 30.87 5.85 -22.11
N ALA A 393 30.51 4.67 -22.64
CA ALA A 393 29.52 3.79 -22.03
C ALA A 393 30.04 3.24 -20.67
N GLU A 394 31.31 2.84 -20.58
CA GLU A 394 31.96 2.49 -19.31
C GLU A 394 31.91 3.65 -18.31
N ALA A 395 32.25 4.87 -18.74
CA ALA A 395 32.19 6.05 -17.88
C ALA A 395 30.79 6.34 -17.34
N PHE A 396 29.74 6.02 -18.11
CA PHE A 396 28.36 6.11 -17.67
C PHE A 396 28.05 5.07 -16.60
N LEU A 397 28.47 3.82 -16.81
CA LEU A 397 28.30 2.74 -15.84
C LEU A 397 29.04 3.06 -14.53
N ASP A 398 30.33 3.38 -14.61
CA ASP A 398 31.19 3.72 -13.46
C ASP A 398 30.62 4.88 -12.63
N TYR A 399 30.01 5.88 -13.29
CA TYR A 399 29.41 7.01 -12.59
C TYR A 399 28.27 6.57 -11.67
N PHE A 400 27.40 5.68 -12.16
CA PHE A 400 26.25 5.18 -11.42
C PHE A 400 26.64 4.09 -10.42
N VAL A 401 27.62 3.22 -10.73
CA VAL A 401 28.15 2.25 -9.76
C VAL A 401 28.79 2.98 -8.57
N GLY A 402 29.52 4.09 -8.82
CA GLY A 402 30.02 4.95 -7.75
C GLY A 402 28.94 5.76 -7.02
N ARG A 403 27.70 5.82 -7.56
CA ARG A 403 26.55 6.55 -6.99
C ARG A 403 25.23 5.78 -7.18
N PRO A 404 25.07 4.58 -6.59
CA PRO A 404 23.92 3.71 -6.88
C PRO A 404 22.57 4.36 -6.53
N GLU A 405 22.57 5.23 -5.50
CA GLU A 405 21.37 5.97 -5.11
C GLU A 405 20.89 6.93 -6.22
N ALA A 406 21.79 7.56 -6.98
CA ALA A 406 21.41 8.42 -8.10
C ALA A 406 20.69 7.63 -9.21
N PHE A 407 21.17 6.42 -9.50
CA PHE A 407 20.52 5.53 -10.45
C PHE A 407 19.13 5.10 -9.96
N ARG A 408 19.03 4.71 -8.68
CA ARG A 408 17.77 4.37 -8.03
C ARG A 408 16.77 5.53 -8.04
N GLN A 409 17.22 6.78 -7.84
CA GLN A 409 16.32 7.93 -7.92
C GLN A 409 15.69 8.08 -9.32
N LEU A 410 16.46 7.84 -10.37
CA LEU A 410 16.00 7.91 -11.76
C LEU A 410 15.11 6.72 -12.17
N VAL A 411 15.49 5.49 -11.80
CA VAL A 411 14.79 4.26 -12.23
C VAL A 411 13.65 3.87 -11.30
N GLN A 412 13.73 4.14 -9.99
CA GLN A 412 12.75 3.68 -9.01
C GLN A 412 11.87 4.79 -8.44
N ARG A 413 12.42 6.00 -8.20
CA ARG A 413 11.68 7.08 -7.51
C ARG A 413 11.15 8.17 -8.43
N ASN A 414 11.59 8.20 -9.69
CA ASN A 414 11.11 9.18 -10.64
C ASN A 414 9.60 9.04 -10.88
N PRO A 415 8.81 10.12 -10.75
CA PRO A 415 7.37 10.06 -10.95
C PRO A 415 6.98 9.66 -12.38
N GLU A 416 7.80 9.99 -13.38
CA GLU A 416 7.49 9.78 -14.80
C GLU A 416 7.92 8.38 -15.28
N PRO A 417 6.99 7.48 -15.69
CA PRO A 417 7.33 6.14 -16.18
C PRO A 417 8.27 6.14 -17.39
N SER A 418 8.08 7.11 -18.29
CA SER A 418 8.92 7.26 -19.49
C SER A 418 10.39 7.54 -19.15
N TYR A 419 10.66 8.20 -18.03
CA TYR A 419 12.03 8.51 -17.60
C TYR A 419 12.67 7.29 -16.95
N ARG A 420 11.90 6.51 -16.18
CA ARG A 420 12.35 5.23 -15.60
C ARG A 420 12.78 4.26 -16.71
N LEU A 421 11.90 4.02 -17.69
CA LEU A 421 12.17 3.18 -18.85
C LEU A 421 13.38 3.68 -19.64
N ALA A 422 13.42 4.96 -19.98
CA ALA A 422 14.52 5.53 -20.75
C ALA A 422 15.88 5.45 -20.03
N THR A 423 15.89 5.54 -18.70
CA THR A 423 17.12 5.38 -17.91
C THR A 423 17.60 3.93 -17.94
N GLY A 424 16.67 2.97 -17.83
CA GLY A 424 16.96 1.56 -18.06
C GLY A 424 17.50 1.28 -19.47
N ASP A 425 16.84 1.82 -20.51
CA ASP A 425 17.28 1.69 -21.91
C ASP A 425 18.72 2.21 -22.10
N MET A 426 19.08 3.31 -21.44
CA MET A 426 20.44 3.86 -21.52
C MET A 426 21.47 2.93 -20.91
N LEU A 427 21.14 2.26 -19.79
CA LEU A 427 22.02 1.25 -19.20
C LEU A 427 22.18 0.04 -20.12
N ILE A 428 21.08 -0.48 -20.68
CA ILE A 428 21.13 -1.63 -21.60
C ILE A 428 21.96 -1.30 -22.84
N ILE A 429 21.75 -0.15 -23.47
CA ILE A 429 22.56 0.28 -24.63
C ILE A 429 24.04 0.44 -24.25
N ALA A 430 24.33 0.99 -23.07
CA ALA A 430 25.72 1.11 -22.62
C ALA A 430 26.38 -0.28 -22.48
N LEU A 431 25.66 -1.26 -21.91
CA LEU A 431 26.14 -2.64 -21.77
C LEU A 431 26.32 -3.34 -23.11
N GLU A 432 25.38 -3.19 -24.05
CA GLU A 432 25.50 -3.72 -25.42
C GLU A 432 26.77 -3.20 -26.12
N GLU A 433 27.03 -1.89 -26.03
CA GLU A 433 28.21 -1.28 -26.64
C GLU A 433 29.53 -1.74 -26.00
N ILE A 434 29.56 -1.92 -24.68
CA ILE A 434 30.72 -2.47 -23.97
C ILE A 434 30.93 -3.93 -24.38
N ARG A 435 29.86 -4.73 -24.45
CA ARG A 435 29.93 -6.14 -24.85
C ARG A 435 30.53 -6.34 -26.23
N GLU A 436 30.12 -5.52 -27.20
CA GLU A 436 30.59 -5.65 -28.58
C GLU A 436 32.06 -5.21 -28.77
N HIS A 437 32.52 -4.21 -28.01
CA HIS A 437 33.81 -3.55 -28.27
C HIS A 437 34.89 -3.81 -27.22
N ASP A 438 34.54 -4.19 -25.99
CA ASP A 438 35.45 -4.64 -24.95
C ASP A 438 34.90 -5.89 -24.21
N PRO A 439 34.91 -7.07 -24.86
CA PRO A 439 34.44 -8.31 -24.23
C PRO A 439 35.23 -8.71 -22.99
N ALA A 440 36.49 -8.27 -22.87
CA ALA A 440 37.36 -8.60 -21.74
C ALA A 440 36.92 -7.91 -20.45
N TYR A 441 36.49 -6.65 -20.54
CA TYR A 441 35.88 -5.95 -19.40
C TYR A 441 34.40 -6.30 -19.19
N TYR A 442 33.71 -6.77 -20.24
CA TYR A 442 32.29 -7.08 -20.15
C TYR A 442 31.97 -8.34 -19.34
N GLY A 443 32.66 -9.44 -19.64
CA GLY A 443 32.32 -10.78 -19.16
C GLY A 443 32.38 -10.92 -17.63
N PRO A 444 31.62 -11.86 -17.05
CA PRO A 444 31.59 -12.04 -15.61
C PRO A 444 32.94 -12.59 -15.13
N GLU A 445 33.51 -12.02 -14.06
CA GLU A 445 34.71 -12.55 -13.42
C GLU A 445 34.34 -13.36 -12.17
N ALA A 446 34.96 -14.52 -11.98
CA ALA A 446 34.77 -15.28 -10.75
C ALA A 446 35.32 -14.45 -9.56
N PRO A 447 34.50 -14.13 -8.55
CA PRO A 447 34.96 -13.36 -7.41
C PRO A 447 36.07 -14.13 -6.65
N PRO A 448 37.04 -13.43 -6.02
CA PRO A 448 37.96 -14.06 -5.09
C PRO A 448 37.18 -14.77 -3.97
N ALA A 449 37.60 -15.97 -3.57
CA ALA A 449 36.88 -16.84 -2.64
C ALA A 449 36.59 -16.26 -1.22
N ASP A 450 37.02 -15.03 -0.93
CA ASP A 450 36.93 -14.40 0.39
C ASP A 450 36.06 -13.11 0.44
N ASP A 451 35.50 -12.63 -0.69
CA ASP A 451 34.76 -11.36 -0.73
C ASP A 451 33.24 -11.56 -0.65
N GLU A 452 32.63 -11.21 0.49
CA GLU A 452 31.15 -11.18 0.67
C GLU A 452 30.46 -10.01 -0.10
N ILE A 453 31.24 -9.09 -0.68
CA ILE A 453 30.73 -7.86 -1.31
C ILE A 453 31.06 -7.88 -2.80
N LEU A 454 30.04 -7.75 -3.65
CA LEU A 454 30.20 -7.50 -5.09
C LEU A 454 31.05 -6.24 -5.33
N VAL A 455 32.28 -6.45 -5.81
CA VAL A 455 33.17 -5.39 -6.29
C VAL A 455 33.03 -5.30 -7.81
N GLN A 456 33.02 -4.09 -8.36
CA GLN A 456 32.96 -3.88 -9.80
C GLN A 456 34.28 -4.33 -10.46
N ASN A 457 34.34 -5.59 -10.87
CA ASN A 457 35.47 -6.14 -11.63
C ASN A 457 35.16 -6.16 -13.14
N SER A 458 33.88 -6.33 -13.49
CA SER A 458 33.37 -6.31 -14.86
C SER A 458 32.20 -5.34 -15.05
N ALA A 459 31.78 -5.14 -16.30
CA ALA A 459 30.57 -4.40 -16.62
C ALA A 459 29.29 -5.10 -16.10
N ILE A 460 29.27 -6.44 -16.10
CA ILE A 460 28.18 -7.25 -15.54
C ILE A 460 28.07 -7.02 -14.02
N ASP A 461 29.18 -7.05 -13.29
CA ASP A 461 29.19 -6.78 -11.84
C ASP A 461 28.68 -5.37 -11.53
N GLY A 462 29.07 -4.39 -12.35
CA GLY A 462 28.55 -3.02 -12.27
C GLY A 462 27.03 -2.97 -12.40
N ALA A 463 26.44 -3.74 -13.33
CA ALA A 463 24.99 -3.84 -13.49
C ALA A 463 24.33 -4.51 -12.26
N LEU A 464 24.90 -5.62 -11.77
CA LEU A 464 24.40 -6.33 -10.59
C LEU A 464 24.38 -5.46 -9.34
N ILE A 465 25.44 -4.67 -9.09
CA ILE A 465 25.50 -3.69 -7.97
C ILE A 465 24.32 -2.71 -8.04
N LEU A 466 24.00 -2.20 -9.23
CA LEU A 466 22.87 -1.30 -9.43
C LEU A 466 21.53 -2.00 -9.19
N PHE A 467 21.37 -3.23 -9.68
CA PHE A 467 20.14 -4.00 -9.50
C PHE A 467 19.91 -4.40 -8.04
N ARG A 468 20.96 -4.81 -7.32
CA ARG A 468 20.89 -5.07 -5.87
C ARG A 468 20.44 -3.84 -5.10
N LYS A 469 20.95 -2.64 -5.44
CA LYS A 469 20.50 -1.40 -4.80
C LYS A 469 19.01 -1.11 -5.03
N ILE A 470 18.52 -1.38 -6.24
CA ILE A 470 17.09 -1.27 -6.57
C ILE A 470 16.29 -2.30 -5.77
N PHE A 471 16.76 -3.54 -5.69
CA PHE A 471 16.10 -4.64 -5.00
C PHE A 471 16.01 -4.43 -3.49
N GLU A 472 17.09 -4.07 -2.79
CA GLU A 472 17.08 -3.74 -1.34
C GLU A 472 15.92 -2.81 -0.94
N ASN A 473 15.50 -1.96 -1.87
CA ASN A 473 14.51 -0.93 -1.66
C ASN A 473 13.22 -1.13 -2.45
N PHE A 474 12.99 -2.26 -3.12
CA PHE A 474 11.87 -2.44 -4.05
C PHE A 474 10.51 -2.20 -3.38
N HIS A 475 10.38 -2.59 -2.10
CA HIS A 475 9.17 -2.43 -1.29
C HIS A 475 8.78 -0.96 -1.00
N CYS A 476 9.72 -0.01 -1.11
CA CYS A 476 9.46 1.41 -0.84
C CYS A 476 8.55 2.08 -1.90
N ASN A 477 8.57 1.61 -3.16
CA ASN A 477 7.76 2.20 -4.22
C ASN A 477 7.25 1.16 -5.22
N LEU A 478 6.12 0.54 -4.90
CA LEU A 478 5.49 -0.49 -5.75
C LEU A 478 4.96 0.03 -7.10
N ARG A 479 4.97 1.35 -7.37
CA ARG A 479 4.49 1.88 -8.66
C ARG A 479 5.50 1.71 -9.79
N SER A 480 6.79 1.64 -9.47
CA SER A 480 7.89 1.59 -10.43
C SER A 480 8.49 0.20 -10.60
N TRP A 481 7.97 -0.79 -9.87
CA TRP A 481 8.57 -2.10 -9.82
C TRP A 481 8.53 -2.83 -11.18
N ASN A 482 7.52 -2.55 -12.01
CA ASN A 482 7.38 -3.15 -13.34
C ASN A 482 8.56 -2.70 -14.22
N GLU A 483 8.85 -1.40 -14.26
CA GLU A 483 10.00 -0.88 -15.01
C GLU A 483 11.34 -1.33 -14.42
N CYS A 484 11.44 -1.49 -13.10
CA CYS A 484 12.64 -1.97 -12.44
C CYS A 484 12.95 -3.43 -12.80
N PHE A 485 11.96 -4.33 -12.68
CA PHE A 485 12.12 -5.73 -13.07
C PHE A 485 12.24 -5.89 -14.58
N HIS A 486 11.63 -5.00 -15.37
CA HIS A 486 11.78 -5.02 -16.82
C HIS A 486 13.20 -4.67 -17.25
N LEU A 487 13.86 -3.75 -16.56
CA LEU A 487 15.29 -3.48 -16.77
C LEU A 487 16.13 -4.75 -16.51
N ILE A 488 15.85 -5.48 -15.44
CA ILE A 488 16.59 -6.70 -15.09
C ILE A 488 16.29 -7.83 -16.09
N LEU A 489 15.04 -7.96 -16.55
CA LEU A 489 14.69 -8.89 -17.63
C LEU A 489 15.43 -8.56 -18.92
N ARG A 490 15.45 -7.29 -19.33
CA ARG A 490 16.18 -6.84 -20.51
C ARG A 490 17.68 -7.10 -20.42
N PHE A 491 18.24 -7.06 -19.22
CA PHE A 491 19.63 -7.45 -18.97
C PHE A 491 19.82 -8.97 -19.14
N ALA A 492 18.95 -9.79 -18.54
CA ALA A 492 19.00 -11.25 -18.69
C ALA A 492 18.81 -11.70 -20.16
N GLU A 493 18.03 -10.96 -20.94
CA GLU A 493 17.80 -11.22 -22.37
C GLU A 493 18.98 -10.85 -23.26
N LEU A 494 20.01 -10.17 -22.74
CA LEU A 494 21.23 -9.89 -23.53
C LEU A 494 21.93 -11.20 -23.90
N GLY A 495 22.01 -12.17 -22.99
CA GLY A 495 22.71 -13.43 -23.24
C GLY A 495 22.79 -14.37 -22.04
N GLU A 496 23.49 -15.50 -22.26
CA GLU A 496 23.67 -16.55 -21.27
C GLU A 496 24.59 -16.12 -20.13
N ALA A 497 25.58 -15.26 -20.39
CA ALA A 497 26.50 -14.76 -19.37
C ALA A 497 25.78 -13.87 -18.33
N GLU A 498 24.88 -13.02 -18.80
CA GLU A 498 24.05 -12.14 -17.96
C GLU A 498 23.04 -12.96 -17.14
N THR A 499 22.47 -14.02 -17.74
CA THR A 499 21.60 -14.98 -17.07
C THR A 499 22.35 -15.76 -15.98
N ALA A 500 23.55 -16.26 -16.29
CA ALA A 500 24.41 -16.96 -15.34
C ALA A 500 24.84 -16.05 -14.17
N ALA A 501 25.14 -14.78 -14.45
CA ALA A 501 25.50 -13.80 -13.42
C ALA A 501 24.33 -13.48 -12.47
N LEU A 502 23.10 -13.37 -12.97
CA LEU A 502 21.91 -13.22 -12.12
C LEU A 502 21.66 -14.46 -11.26
N LEU A 503 21.85 -15.66 -11.81
CA LEU A 503 21.71 -16.92 -11.06
C LEU A 503 22.80 -17.12 -10.01
N HIS A 504 24.02 -16.63 -10.28
CA HIS A 504 25.13 -16.58 -9.33
C HIS A 504 24.81 -15.65 -8.15
N ASP A 505 24.16 -14.52 -8.43
CA ASP A 505 23.74 -13.53 -7.46
C ASP A 505 22.30 -13.78 -6.94
N ASP A 506 21.89 -15.04 -6.75
CA ASP A 506 20.66 -15.44 -6.03
C ASP A 506 19.32 -14.82 -6.51
N TRP A 507 19.26 -14.26 -7.71
CA TRP A 507 18.07 -13.53 -8.17
C TRP A 507 16.84 -14.42 -8.31
N LEU A 508 17.00 -15.68 -8.71
CA LEU A 508 15.87 -16.59 -8.85
C LEU A 508 15.18 -16.83 -7.50
N LYS A 509 15.96 -17.15 -6.45
CA LYS A 509 15.48 -17.27 -5.07
C LYS A 509 14.73 -16.01 -4.64
N ASP A 510 15.33 -14.84 -4.83
CA ASP A 510 14.77 -13.57 -4.39
C ASP A 510 13.45 -13.22 -5.10
N LEU A 511 13.34 -13.49 -6.40
CA LEU A 511 12.12 -13.29 -7.19
C LEU A 511 11.03 -14.30 -6.80
N MET A 512 11.40 -15.54 -6.53
CA MET A 512 10.46 -16.55 -6.03
C MET A 512 9.92 -16.18 -4.66
N PHE A 513 10.73 -15.61 -3.77
CA PHE A 513 10.26 -15.04 -2.52
C PHE A 513 9.29 -13.87 -2.72
N VAL A 514 9.48 -13.01 -3.74
CA VAL A 514 8.51 -11.95 -4.04
C VAL A 514 7.14 -12.54 -4.41
N ILE A 515 7.10 -13.66 -5.13
CA ILE A 515 5.86 -14.38 -5.45
C ILE A 515 5.29 -15.09 -4.21
N ALA A 516 6.13 -15.82 -3.48
CA ALA A 516 5.74 -16.61 -2.31
C ALA A 516 5.43 -15.77 -1.06
N ALA A 517 5.73 -14.47 -1.08
CA ALA A 517 5.53 -13.57 0.05
C ALA A 517 4.08 -13.58 0.53
N ASP A 518 3.89 -14.13 1.72
CA ASP A 518 2.60 -14.31 2.40
C ASP A 518 2.81 -14.08 3.91
N ALA A 519 1.77 -13.61 4.61
CA ALA A 519 1.84 -13.42 6.06
C ALA A 519 2.05 -14.75 6.81
N ASN A 520 1.65 -15.88 6.21
CA ASN A 520 1.77 -17.21 6.80
C ASN A 520 3.07 -17.93 6.39
N TYR A 521 3.93 -17.32 5.57
CA TYR A 521 5.19 -17.93 5.14
C TYR A 521 6.16 -18.09 6.34
N PRO A 522 6.71 -19.28 6.59
CA PRO A 522 7.56 -19.53 7.75
C PRO A 522 8.92 -18.83 7.62
N GLY A 523 9.28 -18.01 8.61
CA GLY A 523 10.62 -17.40 8.65
C GLY A 523 10.87 -16.33 7.58
N LEU A 524 9.81 -15.68 7.08
CA LEU A 524 9.92 -14.66 6.05
C LEU A 524 10.85 -13.49 6.50
N PRO A 525 11.90 -13.16 5.74
CA PRO A 525 12.79 -12.05 6.07
C PRO A 525 12.08 -10.69 6.20
N GLU A 526 12.64 -9.77 7.00
CA GLU A 526 12.01 -8.50 7.37
C GLU A 526 11.61 -7.64 6.15
N HIS A 527 12.43 -7.59 5.10
CA HIS A 527 12.15 -6.81 3.90
C HIS A 527 10.91 -7.32 3.13
N TYR A 528 10.67 -8.63 3.11
CA TYR A 528 9.46 -9.20 2.53
C TYR A 528 8.25 -9.02 3.46
N VAL A 529 8.42 -9.00 4.78
CA VAL A 529 7.34 -8.63 5.71
C VAL A 529 6.87 -7.20 5.46
N MET A 530 7.80 -6.26 5.20
CA MET A 530 7.46 -4.89 4.82
C MET A 530 6.72 -4.84 3.48
N LEU A 531 7.14 -5.66 2.50
CA LEU A 531 6.41 -5.82 1.23
C LEU A 531 4.96 -6.27 1.47
N VAL A 532 4.75 -7.36 2.22
CA VAL A 532 3.42 -7.91 2.49
C VAL A 532 2.53 -6.84 3.14
N ARG A 533 3.03 -6.14 4.16
CA ARG A 533 2.31 -5.02 4.79
C ARG A 533 1.95 -3.90 3.80
N GLY A 534 2.87 -3.57 2.90
CA GLY A 534 2.66 -2.57 1.84
C GLY A 534 1.60 -2.98 0.82
N LEU A 535 1.58 -4.27 0.46
CA LEU A 535 0.57 -4.87 -0.42
C LEU A 535 -0.80 -4.88 0.24
N SER A 536 -0.91 -5.34 1.50
CA SER A 536 -2.18 -5.40 2.24
C SER A 536 -2.87 -4.04 2.33
N ARG A 537 -2.12 -2.93 2.46
CA ARG A 537 -2.67 -1.57 2.49
C ARG A 537 -3.27 -1.11 1.15
N ARG A 538 -2.85 -1.69 0.02
CA ARG A 538 -3.25 -1.28 -1.34
C ARG A 538 -4.35 -2.13 -1.97
N MET A 539 -4.63 -3.32 -1.41
CA MET A 539 -5.45 -4.39 -2.01
C MET A 539 -6.92 -4.04 -2.35
N SER A 540 -7.38 -2.80 -2.15
CA SER A 540 -8.77 -2.45 -2.43
C SER A 540 -9.07 -2.06 -3.88
N ASN A 541 -8.17 -1.43 -4.65
CA ASN A 541 -8.55 -0.86 -5.97
C ASN A 541 -7.58 -1.09 -7.15
N LYS A 542 -6.32 -1.52 -6.94
CA LYS A 542 -5.39 -1.85 -8.06
C LYS A 542 -4.18 -2.69 -7.58
N PRO A 543 -4.15 -4.02 -7.83
CA PRO A 543 -2.99 -4.84 -7.49
C PRO A 543 -1.78 -4.42 -8.36
N PRO A 544 -0.55 -4.64 -7.87
CA PRO A 544 0.63 -4.34 -8.67
C PRO A 544 0.84 -5.44 -9.74
N SER A 545 1.48 -5.08 -10.86
CA SER A 545 1.73 -6.01 -11.98
C SER A 545 2.97 -6.87 -11.71
N TYR A 546 2.76 -8.18 -11.60
CA TYR A 546 3.77 -9.23 -11.46
C TYR A 546 4.23 -9.80 -12.81
N ASP A 547 3.66 -9.33 -13.94
CA ASP A 547 3.88 -9.92 -15.26
C ASP A 547 5.37 -10.12 -15.58
N VAL A 548 6.16 -9.06 -15.42
CA VAL A 548 7.59 -9.08 -15.72
C VAL A 548 8.40 -9.90 -14.71
N ILE A 549 7.95 -10.00 -13.46
CA ILE A 549 8.59 -10.86 -12.45
C ILE A 549 8.43 -12.33 -12.87
N ILE A 550 7.24 -12.71 -13.31
CA ILE A 550 6.93 -14.07 -13.78
C ILE A 550 7.72 -14.38 -15.06
N GLN A 551 7.81 -13.43 -16.01
CA GLN A 551 8.64 -13.57 -17.21
C GLN A 551 10.12 -13.79 -16.85
N LEU A 552 10.65 -13.00 -15.91
CA LEU A 552 12.04 -13.12 -15.45
C LEU A 552 12.30 -14.46 -14.75
N ILE A 553 11.42 -14.90 -13.85
CA ILE A 553 11.52 -16.23 -13.22
C ILE A 553 11.56 -17.32 -14.31
N ASN A 554 10.64 -17.29 -15.28
CA ASN A 554 10.63 -18.29 -16.34
C ASN A 554 11.90 -18.23 -17.21
N HIS A 555 12.43 -17.03 -17.49
CA HIS A 555 13.68 -16.86 -18.24
C HIS A 555 14.86 -17.50 -17.49
N LEU A 556 15.03 -17.19 -16.20
CA LEU A 556 16.09 -17.77 -15.37
C LEU A 556 15.95 -19.30 -15.25
N MET A 557 14.74 -19.81 -15.02
CA MET A 557 14.49 -21.26 -14.96
C MET A 557 14.76 -21.99 -16.28
N LYS A 558 14.84 -21.31 -17.44
CA LYS A 558 15.22 -21.97 -18.72
C LYS A 558 16.71 -22.32 -18.77
N ALA A 559 17.55 -21.60 -18.03
CA ALA A 559 18.98 -21.87 -17.95
C ALA A 559 19.31 -22.99 -16.94
N LEU A 560 18.34 -23.42 -16.14
CA LEU A 560 18.53 -24.48 -15.14
C LEU A 560 18.27 -25.87 -15.71
N GLU A 561 18.93 -26.85 -15.11
CA GLU A 561 18.69 -28.26 -15.37
C GLU A 561 17.31 -28.72 -14.85
N PRO A 562 16.80 -29.88 -15.31
CA PRO A 562 15.60 -30.47 -14.72
C PRO A 562 15.76 -30.65 -13.21
N LEU A 563 14.75 -30.26 -12.44
CA LEU A 563 14.81 -30.32 -10.99
C LEU A 563 14.94 -31.76 -10.49
N VAL A 564 16.07 -32.08 -9.85
CA VAL A 564 16.39 -33.36 -9.20
C VAL A 564 17.05 -33.06 -7.85
N GLN A 565 16.51 -33.61 -6.75
CA GLN A 565 16.99 -33.35 -5.38
C GLN A 565 18.46 -33.70 -5.09
N ASP A 566 19.06 -34.61 -5.88
CA ASP A 566 20.42 -35.12 -5.61
C ASP A 566 21.54 -34.34 -6.33
N ASP A 567 21.21 -33.39 -7.22
CA ASP A 567 22.19 -32.64 -8.04
C ASP A 567 22.02 -31.13 -7.78
N MET A 568 22.53 -30.67 -6.64
CA MET A 568 22.35 -29.30 -6.17
C MET A 568 23.67 -28.73 -5.68
N VAL A 569 23.89 -27.44 -5.93
CA VAL A 569 25.01 -26.68 -5.36
C VAL A 569 24.58 -26.02 -4.06
N GLU A 570 25.48 -25.96 -3.08
CA GLU A 570 25.18 -25.36 -1.78
C GLU A 570 25.15 -23.83 -1.89
N GLU A 571 26.14 -23.26 -2.57
CA GLU A 571 26.24 -21.81 -2.78
C GLU A 571 25.98 -21.43 -4.23
N ALA A 572 25.17 -20.38 -4.44
CA ALA A 572 24.87 -19.86 -5.78
C ALA A 572 26.15 -19.39 -6.51
N ASN A 573 27.19 -19.01 -5.75
CA ASN A 573 28.43 -18.52 -6.31
C ASN A 573 29.16 -19.58 -7.18
N GLU A 574 28.96 -20.88 -6.90
CA GLU A 574 29.55 -22.02 -7.61
C GLU A 574 29.11 -22.10 -9.07
N ARG A 575 27.91 -21.61 -9.39
CA ARG A 575 27.33 -21.65 -10.76
C ARG A 575 28.16 -20.90 -11.79
N LEU A 576 28.78 -19.80 -11.39
CA LEU A 576 29.56 -19.00 -12.32
C LEU A 576 30.83 -19.73 -12.74
N ALA A 577 31.45 -20.49 -11.83
CA ALA A 577 32.59 -21.33 -12.17
C ALA A 577 32.19 -22.42 -13.19
N LEU A 578 31.05 -23.09 -12.97
CA LEU A 578 30.52 -24.09 -13.91
C LEU A 578 30.22 -23.49 -15.29
N TYR A 579 29.62 -22.30 -15.33
CA TYR A 579 29.37 -21.58 -16.57
C TYR A 579 30.66 -21.23 -17.32
N LEU A 580 31.69 -20.76 -16.60
CA LEU A 580 32.98 -20.41 -17.21
C LEU A 580 33.74 -21.64 -17.73
N GLU A 581 33.51 -22.82 -17.16
CA GLU A 581 34.07 -24.09 -17.64
C GLU A 581 33.37 -24.59 -18.92
N ASP A 582 32.03 -24.60 -18.94
CA ASP A 582 31.22 -25.00 -20.10
C ASP A 582 29.93 -24.18 -20.21
N PRO A 583 29.93 -23.08 -20.99
CA PRO A 583 28.76 -22.22 -21.15
C PRO A 583 27.53 -22.92 -21.76
N SER A 584 27.74 -24.07 -22.41
CA SER A 584 26.66 -24.79 -23.11
C SER A 584 25.82 -25.70 -22.21
N GLN A 585 26.27 -25.93 -20.97
CA GLN A 585 25.54 -26.77 -20.03
C GLN A 585 24.53 -25.99 -19.19
N PRO A 586 23.38 -26.61 -18.89
CA PRO A 586 22.43 -26.02 -17.94
C PRO A 586 23.05 -25.93 -16.55
N LEU A 587 22.63 -24.94 -15.78
CA LEU A 587 23.14 -24.70 -14.43
C LEU A 587 22.33 -25.48 -13.37
N PRO A 588 22.98 -25.90 -12.27
CA PRO A 588 22.31 -26.66 -11.21
C PRO A 588 21.44 -25.77 -10.31
N TRP A 589 20.49 -26.40 -9.64
CA TRP A 589 19.66 -25.75 -8.61
C TRP A 589 20.45 -25.51 -7.31
N THR A 590 20.08 -24.49 -6.53
CA THR A 590 20.65 -24.28 -5.18
C THR A 590 19.73 -24.84 -4.10
N SER A 591 20.32 -25.24 -2.96
CA SER A 591 19.62 -25.62 -1.73
C SER A 591 18.50 -24.64 -1.36
N GLU A 592 18.80 -23.35 -1.40
CA GLU A 592 17.84 -22.29 -1.02
C GLU A 592 16.69 -22.12 -2.02
N GLU A 593 16.93 -22.17 -3.34
CA GLU A 593 15.86 -22.07 -4.34
C GLU A 593 14.87 -23.23 -4.24
N VAL A 594 15.41 -24.43 -4.01
CA VAL A 594 14.63 -25.65 -3.81
C VAL A 594 13.85 -25.59 -2.50
N ASN A 595 14.43 -25.04 -1.42
CA ASN A 595 13.70 -24.77 -0.18
C ASN A 595 12.50 -23.84 -0.40
N VAL A 596 12.64 -22.79 -1.23
CA VAL A 596 11.52 -21.89 -1.57
C VAL A 596 10.44 -22.62 -2.37
N LEU A 597 10.81 -23.48 -3.32
CA LEU A 597 9.88 -24.30 -4.08
C LEU A 597 9.09 -25.27 -3.18
N PHE A 598 9.76 -25.90 -2.21
CA PHE A 598 9.17 -26.93 -1.36
C PHE A 598 8.60 -26.40 -0.04
N ALA A 599 8.70 -25.10 0.23
CA ALA A 599 8.11 -24.48 1.42
C ALA A 599 6.62 -24.80 1.54
N GLU A 600 6.26 -25.64 2.52
CA GLU A 600 4.90 -26.12 2.71
C GLU A 600 4.00 -25.07 3.36
N ASP A 601 2.88 -24.81 2.70
CA ASP A 601 1.74 -24.10 3.27
C ASP A 601 0.98 -24.99 4.23
N ARG A 602 0.95 -24.62 5.52
CA ARG A 602 0.28 -25.40 6.56
C ARG A 602 -1.25 -25.29 6.52
N ASP A 603 -1.76 -24.19 5.97
CA ASP A 603 -3.20 -23.93 5.95
C ASP A 603 -3.83 -24.55 4.70
N TYR A 604 -3.15 -24.44 3.56
CA TYR A 604 -3.67 -24.87 2.26
C TYR A 604 -2.99 -26.11 1.69
N GLY A 605 -1.86 -26.56 2.24
CA GLY A 605 -1.13 -27.74 1.79
C GLY A 605 -0.42 -27.58 0.45
N GLY A 606 0.86 -27.97 0.38
CA GLY A 606 1.67 -27.92 -0.85
C GLY A 606 2.55 -26.66 -0.90
N SER A 607 3.10 -26.33 -2.07
CA SER A 607 4.07 -25.25 -2.23
C SER A 607 3.44 -23.85 -2.13
N PHE A 608 3.96 -23.00 -1.23
CA PHE A 608 3.60 -21.57 -1.16
C PHE A 608 3.80 -20.86 -2.49
N PHE A 609 4.95 -21.09 -3.14
CA PHE A 609 5.28 -20.46 -4.41
C PHE A 609 4.27 -20.81 -5.50
N VAL A 610 3.95 -22.09 -5.66
CA VAL A 610 2.99 -22.55 -6.69
C VAL A 610 1.60 -22.00 -6.42
N ARG A 611 1.12 -22.06 -5.17
CA ARG A 611 -0.19 -21.51 -4.81
C ARG A 611 -0.27 -20.03 -5.13
N ARG A 612 0.68 -19.23 -4.63
CA ARG A 612 0.70 -17.78 -4.82
C ARG A 612 0.87 -17.38 -6.28
N LEU A 613 1.70 -18.09 -7.05
CA LEU A 613 1.86 -17.88 -8.49
C LEU A 613 0.51 -18.00 -9.22
N LEU A 614 -0.30 -18.99 -8.87
CA LEU A 614 -1.62 -19.20 -9.48
C LEU A 614 -2.67 -18.20 -8.98
N GLU A 615 -2.65 -17.85 -7.69
CA GLU A 615 -3.57 -16.84 -7.12
C GLU A 615 -3.34 -15.42 -7.67
N ILE A 616 -2.11 -15.10 -8.06
CA ILE A 616 -1.79 -13.80 -8.66
C ILE A 616 -2.51 -13.63 -10.01
N ASP A 617 -2.74 -14.72 -10.76
CA ASP A 617 -3.44 -14.77 -12.06
C ASP A 617 -2.99 -13.69 -13.06
N GLN A 618 -1.67 -13.57 -13.20
CA GLN A 618 -1.00 -12.66 -14.15
C GLN A 618 -0.02 -13.44 -15.02
N GLU A 619 0.32 -12.89 -16.19
CA GLU A 619 1.18 -13.53 -17.20
C GLU A 619 0.96 -15.04 -17.39
N ARG A 620 -0.16 -15.41 -18.03
CA ARG A 620 -0.57 -16.82 -18.17
C ARG A 620 0.45 -17.67 -18.92
N GLN A 621 1.09 -17.13 -19.95
CA GLN A 621 1.96 -17.92 -20.83
C GLN A 621 3.19 -18.44 -20.07
N ASP A 622 3.87 -17.56 -19.35
CA ASP A 622 5.06 -17.92 -18.57
C ASP A 622 4.70 -18.69 -17.30
N THR A 623 3.56 -18.40 -16.66
CA THR A 623 3.04 -19.22 -15.56
C THR A 623 2.85 -20.67 -16.00
N CYS A 624 2.21 -20.93 -17.14
CA CYS A 624 2.08 -22.29 -17.68
C CYS A 624 3.45 -22.90 -18.04
N ALA A 625 4.42 -22.10 -18.52
CA ALA A 625 5.76 -22.61 -18.80
C ALA A 625 6.51 -23.05 -17.53
N ILE A 626 6.35 -22.31 -16.43
CA ILE A 626 6.87 -22.67 -15.11
C ILE A 626 6.21 -23.97 -14.63
N ILE A 627 4.87 -24.05 -14.65
CA ILE A 627 4.14 -25.27 -14.24
C ILE A 627 4.53 -26.48 -15.10
N ARG A 628 4.70 -26.30 -16.41
CA ARG A 628 5.20 -27.35 -17.31
C ARG A 628 6.57 -27.87 -16.88
N ARG A 629 7.48 -27.00 -16.45
CA ARG A 629 8.82 -27.40 -15.98
C ARG A 629 8.72 -28.16 -14.66
N LEU A 630 7.90 -27.68 -13.72
CA LEU A 630 7.66 -28.37 -12.45
C LEU A 630 7.00 -29.74 -12.63
N ALA A 631 6.09 -29.88 -13.61
CA ALA A 631 5.47 -31.16 -13.96
C ALA A 631 6.48 -32.22 -14.46
N LYS A 632 7.60 -31.77 -15.03
CA LYS A 632 8.70 -32.63 -15.49
C LYS A 632 9.79 -32.86 -14.44
N GLY A 633 9.67 -32.24 -13.26
CA GLY A 633 10.60 -32.42 -12.15
C GLY A 633 10.44 -33.80 -11.50
N ASP A 634 11.12 -33.98 -10.36
CA ASP A 634 11.05 -35.21 -9.57
C ASP A 634 9.66 -35.53 -8.99
N GLU A 635 9.51 -36.75 -8.46
CA GLU A 635 8.25 -37.24 -7.88
C GLU A 635 7.77 -36.35 -6.71
N HIS A 636 8.69 -35.74 -5.96
CA HIS A 636 8.34 -34.88 -4.84
C HIS A 636 7.69 -33.59 -5.31
N MET A 637 8.27 -32.93 -6.32
CA MET A 637 7.72 -31.71 -6.92
C MET A 637 6.35 -31.95 -7.54
N GLN A 638 6.20 -33.06 -8.27
CA GLN A 638 4.92 -33.45 -8.86
C GLN A 638 3.84 -33.59 -7.77
N LYS A 639 4.15 -34.27 -6.65
CA LYS A 639 3.23 -34.38 -5.51
C LYS A 639 2.89 -33.03 -4.88
N CYS A 640 3.85 -32.11 -4.77
CA CYS A 640 3.62 -30.77 -4.24
C CYS A 640 2.64 -29.97 -5.12
N VAL A 641 2.81 -29.99 -6.44
CA VAL A 641 1.89 -29.34 -7.39
C VAL A 641 0.51 -30.00 -7.33
N THR A 642 0.44 -31.34 -7.33
CA THR A 642 -0.83 -32.07 -7.21
C THR A 642 -1.58 -31.72 -5.93
N ARG A 643 -0.89 -31.56 -4.79
CA ARG A 643 -1.53 -31.16 -3.54
C ARG A 643 -2.13 -29.75 -3.61
N VAL A 644 -1.41 -28.78 -4.20
CA VAL A 644 -1.93 -27.42 -4.41
C VAL A 644 -3.18 -27.46 -5.29
N LEU A 645 -3.12 -28.16 -6.43
CA LEU A 645 -4.28 -28.29 -7.34
C LEU A 645 -5.45 -29.01 -6.66
N GLY A 646 -5.19 -30.03 -5.87
CA GLY A 646 -6.21 -30.78 -5.13
C GLY A 646 -6.93 -29.95 -4.06
N ASN A 647 -6.20 -29.07 -3.39
CA ASN A 647 -6.77 -28.25 -2.32
C ASN A 647 -7.45 -26.99 -2.84
N MET A 648 -7.03 -26.46 -4.00
CA MET A 648 -7.57 -25.21 -4.56
C MET A 648 -8.67 -25.41 -5.60
N ILE A 649 -8.83 -26.62 -6.17
CA ILE A 649 -9.92 -26.95 -7.11
C ILE A 649 -11.02 -27.69 -6.36
N SER A 650 -12.22 -27.11 -6.36
CA SER A 650 -13.37 -27.60 -5.61
C SER A 650 -14.67 -27.45 -6.39
N GLY A 651 -15.66 -28.31 -6.13
CA GLY A 651 -16.99 -28.13 -6.70
C GLY A 651 -17.84 -27.10 -5.97
N LYS A 652 -17.48 -26.78 -4.72
CA LYS A 652 -18.29 -25.92 -3.84
C LYS A 652 -18.07 -24.44 -4.15
N ALA A 653 -18.99 -23.60 -3.68
CA ALA A 653 -18.79 -22.15 -3.72
C ALA A 653 -17.63 -21.76 -2.78
N GLU A 654 -16.52 -21.29 -3.37
CA GLU A 654 -15.33 -20.81 -2.66
C GLU A 654 -15.13 -19.31 -2.90
N MET A 655 -14.33 -18.67 -2.04
CA MET A 655 -14.09 -17.22 -2.13
C MET A 655 -13.04 -16.83 -3.18
N HIS A 656 -12.24 -17.78 -3.69
CA HIS A 656 -11.22 -17.56 -4.72
C HIS A 656 -11.67 -18.10 -6.10
N SER A 657 -11.06 -17.57 -7.16
CA SER A 657 -11.24 -18.03 -8.54
C SER A 657 -10.49 -19.34 -8.77
N MET A 658 -11.13 -20.34 -9.36
CA MET A 658 -10.49 -21.63 -9.67
C MET A 658 -9.91 -21.67 -11.09
N VAL A 659 -10.24 -20.68 -11.92
CA VAL A 659 -9.78 -20.52 -13.30
C VAL A 659 -8.26 -20.72 -13.45
N PRO A 660 -7.36 -20.01 -12.73
CA PRO A 660 -5.91 -20.20 -12.88
C PRO A 660 -5.46 -21.62 -12.52
N PHE A 661 -6.09 -22.24 -11.52
CA PHE A 661 -5.77 -23.59 -11.08
C PHE A 661 -6.21 -24.65 -12.10
N LEU A 662 -7.36 -24.47 -12.76
CA LEU A 662 -7.81 -25.36 -13.83
C LEU A 662 -6.87 -25.32 -15.05
N TRP A 663 -6.37 -24.13 -15.43
CA TRP A 663 -5.36 -24.01 -16.50
C TRP A 663 -4.03 -24.66 -16.12
N ALA A 664 -3.60 -24.50 -14.86
CA ALA A 664 -2.41 -25.14 -14.34
C ALA A 664 -2.56 -26.66 -14.31
N ALA A 665 -3.72 -27.17 -13.86
CA ALA A 665 -4.03 -28.60 -13.88
C ALA A 665 -3.99 -29.19 -15.30
N LEU A 666 -4.55 -28.48 -16.29
CA LEU A 666 -4.47 -28.93 -17.69
C LEU A 666 -3.03 -28.99 -18.16
N THR A 667 -2.24 -27.96 -17.87
CA THR A 667 -0.82 -27.90 -18.24
C THR A 667 -0.01 -29.01 -17.56
N PHE A 668 -0.30 -29.27 -16.29
CA PHE A 668 0.34 -30.31 -15.50
C PHE A 668 0.01 -31.71 -16.04
N VAL A 669 -1.27 -32.05 -16.20
CA VAL A 669 -1.72 -33.37 -16.70
C VAL A 669 -1.18 -33.66 -18.11
N THR A 670 -1.02 -32.63 -18.95
CA THR A 670 -0.52 -32.80 -20.33
C THR A 670 1.00 -32.96 -20.44
N HIS A 671 1.77 -32.62 -19.40
CA HIS A 671 3.24 -32.60 -19.45
C HIS A 671 3.92 -33.36 -18.31
N CYS A 672 3.17 -33.84 -17.33
CA CYS A 672 3.69 -34.65 -16.24
C CYS A 672 4.17 -36.00 -16.78
N ASN A 673 5.35 -36.41 -16.33
CA ASN A 673 5.98 -37.65 -16.79
C ASN A 673 5.42 -38.89 -16.07
N ASP A 674 4.72 -38.71 -14.95
CA ASP A 674 4.09 -39.78 -14.18
C ASP A 674 2.59 -39.93 -14.52
N PRO A 675 2.17 -41.05 -15.15
CA PRO A 675 0.79 -41.30 -15.49
C PRO A 675 -0.13 -41.37 -14.26
N ASP A 676 0.36 -41.92 -13.13
CA ASP A 676 -0.44 -42.11 -11.92
C ASP A 676 -0.79 -40.77 -11.29
N THR A 677 0.19 -39.86 -11.16
CA THR A 677 -0.02 -38.51 -10.64
C THR A 677 -0.92 -37.67 -11.57
N SER A 678 -0.77 -37.83 -12.89
CA SER A 678 -1.65 -37.18 -13.88
C SER A 678 -3.10 -37.66 -13.76
N GLN A 679 -3.29 -38.97 -13.56
CA GLN A 679 -4.60 -39.57 -13.37
C GLN A 679 -5.25 -39.10 -12.06
N GLN A 680 -4.48 -38.95 -10.97
CA GLN A 680 -4.98 -38.42 -9.69
C GLN A 680 -5.55 -37.00 -9.85
N VAL A 681 -4.83 -36.09 -10.52
CA VAL A 681 -5.32 -34.72 -10.77
C VAL A 681 -6.59 -34.75 -11.61
N LEU A 682 -6.62 -35.56 -12.67
CA LEU A 682 -7.80 -35.67 -13.55
C LEU A 682 -9.02 -36.23 -12.82
N GLN A 683 -8.84 -37.23 -11.95
CA GLN A 683 -9.91 -37.78 -11.10
C GLN A 683 -10.40 -36.74 -10.09
N HIS A 684 -9.49 -35.96 -9.50
CA HIS A 684 -9.85 -34.89 -8.57
C HIS A 684 -10.71 -33.81 -9.25
N VAL A 685 -10.30 -33.32 -10.42
CA VAL A 685 -11.10 -32.34 -11.19
C VAL A 685 -12.45 -32.93 -11.60
N THR A 686 -12.50 -34.21 -11.95
CA THR A 686 -13.75 -34.95 -12.23
C THR A 686 -14.69 -34.95 -11.03
N GLN A 687 -14.16 -35.24 -9.84
CA GLN A 687 -14.95 -35.27 -8.61
C GLN A 687 -15.43 -33.89 -8.18
N ALA A 688 -14.60 -32.85 -8.33
CA ALA A 688 -14.99 -31.46 -8.09
C ALA A 688 -16.14 -31.04 -9.03
N CYS A 689 -16.02 -31.39 -10.31
CA CYS A 689 -17.02 -31.10 -11.34
C CYS A 689 -18.38 -31.77 -11.08
N ARG A 690 -18.41 -32.94 -10.43
CA ARG A 690 -19.66 -33.66 -10.14
C ARG A 690 -20.59 -32.90 -9.19
N VAL A 691 -20.01 -32.11 -8.27
CA VAL A 691 -20.73 -31.37 -7.22
C VAL A 691 -20.64 -29.86 -7.43
N LEU A 692 -20.64 -29.43 -8.70
CA LEU A 692 -20.40 -28.05 -9.09
C LEU A 692 -21.57 -27.12 -8.69
N GLU A 693 -21.31 -26.26 -7.71
CA GLU A 693 -22.24 -25.23 -7.21
C GLU A 693 -21.78 -23.80 -7.54
N ASN A 694 -20.60 -23.64 -8.15
CA ASN A 694 -20.03 -22.34 -8.51
C ASN A 694 -20.39 -21.90 -9.95
N ASN A 695 -20.08 -20.64 -10.28
CA ASN A 695 -20.36 -20.05 -11.59
C ASN A 695 -19.23 -20.29 -12.62
N GLU A 696 -18.30 -21.21 -12.37
CA GLU A 696 -17.12 -21.45 -13.21
C GLU A 696 -17.27 -22.66 -14.15
N GLY A 697 -18.49 -23.12 -14.43
CA GLY A 697 -18.76 -24.29 -15.28
C GLY A 697 -18.07 -24.24 -16.64
N LYS A 698 -17.97 -23.07 -17.27
CA LYS A 698 -17.24 -22.92 -18.53
C LYS A 698 -15.76 -23.31 -18.40
N SER A 699 -15.09 -22.96 -17.31
CA SER A 699 -13.66 -23.24 -17.10
C SER A 699 -13.41 -24.74 -16.90
N PHE A 700 -14.30 -25.42 -16.17
CA PHE A 700 -14.28 -26.88 -16.05
C PHE A 700 -14.51 -27.56 -17.41
N LEU A 701 -15.47 -27.06 -18.19
CA LEU A 701 -15.70 -27.56 -19.55
C LEU A 701 -14.44 -27.36 -20.42
N ASP A 702 -13.86 -26.16 -20.44
CA ASP A 702 -12.65 -25.85 -21.22
C ASP A 702 -11.47 -26.77 -20.83
N PHE A 703 -11.32 -27.12 -19.55
CA PHE A 703 -10.33 -28.09 -19.08
C PHE A 703 -10.51 -29.46 -19.76
N PHE A 704 -11.70 -30.06 -19.66
CA PHE A 704 -11.96 -31.39 -20.24
C PHE A 704 -11.88 -31.36 -21.76
N GLN A 705 -12.42 -30.32 -22.41
CA GLN A 705 -12.36 -30.16 -23.86
C GLN A 705 -10.93 -30.15 -24.36
N ARG A 706 -10.04 -29.38 -23.73
CA ARG A 706 -8.64 -29.26 -24.15
C ARG A 706 -7.81 -30.49 -23.81
N ALA A 707 -8.06 -31.13 -22.66
CA ALA A 707 -7.42 -32.39 -22.30
C ALA A 707 -7.71 -33.47 -23.36
N ILE A 708 -8.97 -33.58 -23.79
CA ILE A 708 -9.39 -34.51 -24.84
C ILE A 708 -8.87 -34.08 -26.21
N GLN A 709 -8.89 -32.79 -26.53
CA GLN A 709 -8.38 -32.28 -27.80
C GLN A 709 -6.88 -32.58 -27.97
N ALA A 710 -6.09 -32.52 -26.90
CA ALA A 710 -4.67 -32.87 -26.94
C ALA A 710 -4.45 -34.32 -27.40
N LEU A 711 -5.33 -35.25 -27.01
CA LEU A 711 -5.28 -36.66 -27.43
C LEU A 711 -5.73 -36.85 -28.88
N VAL A 712 -6.77 -36.13 -29.31
CA VAL A 712 -7.31 -36.21 -30.68
C VAL A 712 -6.28 -35.74 -31.73
N CYS A 713 -5.31 -34.91 -31.34
CA CYS A 713 -4.22 -34.48 -32.22
C CYS A 713 -3.10 -35.52 -32.38
N MET A 714 -3.11 -36.63 -31.63
CA MET A 714 -2.10 -37.69 -31.68
C MET A 714 -2.56 -38.85 -32.59
N PRO A 715 -1.62 -39.69 -33.09
CA PRO A 715 -1.98 -40.95 -33.76
C PRO A 715 -2.83 -41.85 -32.85
N LEU A 716 -3.80 -42.59 -33.41
CA LEU A 716 -4.77 -43.41 -32.65
C LEU A 716 -4.08 -44.39 -31.67
N ALA A 717 -2.95 -44.98 -32.05
CA ALA A 717 -2.21 -45.90 -31.19
C ALA A 717 -1.69 -45.26 -29.90
N GLU A 718 -1.29 -43.99 -29.96
CA GLU A 718 -0.80 -43.21 -28.81
C GLU A 718 -1.96 -42.58 -28.03
N ALA A 719 -3.01 -42.15 -28.74
CA ALA A 719 -4.19 -41.55 -28.13
C ALA A 719 -5.08 -42.56 -27.38
N LYS A 720 -5.17 -43.81 -27.86
CA LYS A 720 -6.16 -44.81 -27.41
C LYS A 720 -6.22 -44.97 -25.88
N PRO A 721 -5.12 -45.15 -25.12
CA PRO A 721 -5.19 -45.31 -23.67
C PRO A 721 -5.81 -44.08 -22.96
N GLY A 722 -5.40 -42.87 -23.37
CA GLY A 722 -5.95 -41.63 -22.84
C GLY A 722 -7.43 -41.46 -23.19
N LEU A 723 -7.81 -41.79 -24.43
CA LEU A 723 -9.20 -41.73 -24.88
C LEU A 723 -10.11 -42.69 -24.12
N MET A 724 -9.65 -43.92 -23.89
CA MET A 724 -10.36 -44.92 -23.08
C MET A 724 -10.62 -44.39 -21.66
N MET A 725 -9.59 -43.82 -21.03
CA MET A 725 -9.72 -43.20 -19.70
C MET A 725 -10.71 -42.03 -19.71
N HIS A 726 -10.62 -41.11 -20.67
CA HIS A 726 -11.55 -39.97 -20.73
C HIS A 726 -13.00 -40.42 -20.97
N LEU A 727 -13.24 -41.44 -21.79
CA LEU A 727 -14.56 -42.03 -21.99
C LEU A 727 -15.12 -42.66 -20.71
N GLU A 728 -14.28 -43.22 -19.83
CA GLU A 728 -14.70 -43.70 -18.50
C GLU A 728 -15.04 -42.56 -17.54
N LEU A 729 -14.41 -41.39 -17.69
CA LEU A 729 -14.64 -40.24 -16.82
C LEU A 729 -15.82 -39.36 -17.25
N VAL A 730 -16.15 -39.29 -18.54
CA VAL A 730 -17.26 -38.47 -19.08
C VAL A 730 -18.58 -38.67 -18.32
N PRO A 731 -19.03 -39.91 -18.02
CA PRO A 731 -20.25 -40.13 -17.24
C PRO A 731 -20.19 -39.62 -15.80
N LEU A 732 -19.00 -39.42 -15.23
CA LEU A 732 -18.81 -39.00 -13.84
C LEU A 732 -18.88 -37.47 -13.69
N TRP A 733 -18.25 -36.72 -14.58
CA TRP A 733 -18.26 -35.24 -14.54
C TRP A 733 -19.37 -34.62 -15.40
N GLY A 734 -19.79 -35.29 -16.47
CA GLY A 734 -20.76 -34.78 -17.46
C GLY A 734 -22.09 -34.32 -16.84
N PRO A 735 -22.75 -35.14 -16.00
CA PRO A 735 -24.01 -34.74 -15.36
C PRO A 735 -23.90 -33.49 -14.49
N GLY A 736 -22.77 -33.32 -13.77
CA GLY A 736 -22.53 -32.14 -12.94
C GLY A 736 -22.37 -30.85 -13.75
N LEU A 737 -21.70 -30.92 -14.91
CA LEU A 737 -21.56 -29.77 -15.82
C LEU A 737 -22.84 -29.44 -16.58
N ILE A 738 -23.57 -30.45 -17.06
CA ILE A 738 -24.84 -30.26 -17.76
C ILE A 738 -25.92 -29.74 -16.80
N GLY A 739 -25.84 -30.13 -15.53
CA GLY A 739 -26.73 -29.68 -14.46
C GLY A 739 -26.23 -28.50 -13.64
N CYS A 740 -25.21 -27.77 -14.11
CA CYS A 740 -24.66 -26.63 -13.37
C CYS A 740 -25.60 -25.41 -13.37
N VAL A 741 -25.38 -24.48 -12.43
CA VAL A 741 -26.25 -23.31 -12.23
C VAL A 741 -26.22 -22.36 -13.45
N ASP A 742 -25.09 -22.23 -14.13
CA ASP A 742 -24.98 -21.41 -15.32
C ASP A 742 -25.60 -22.09 -16.55
N LYS A 743 -26.80 -21.64 -16.94
CA LYS A 743 -27.56 -22.13 -18.10
C LYS A 743 -26.73 -22.16 -19.39
N ARG A 744 -25.82 -21.19 -19.57
CA ARG A 744 -24.97 -21.12 -20.78
C ARG A 744 -23.93 -22.22 -20.78
N SER A 745 -23.19 -22.40 -19.68
CA SER A 745 -22.21 -23.48 -19.53
C SER A 745 -22.87 -24.85 -19.62
N ALA A 746 -24.04 -25.04 -18.99
CA ALA A 746 -24.83 -26.26 -19.07
C ALA A 746 -25.19 -26.65 -20.51
N SER A 747 -25.68 -25.69 -21.29
CA SER A 747 -26.03 -25.89 -22.70
C SER A 747 -24.80 -26.19 -23.57
N LEU A 748 -23.69 -25.49 -23.34
CA LEU A 748 -22.43 -25.72 -24.07
C LEU A 748 -21.85 -27.11 -23.75
N ALA A 749 -21.90 -27.53 -22.48
CA ALA A 749 -21.45 -28.85 -22.06
C ALA A 749 -22.29 -29.95 -22.72
N GLN A 750 -23.62 -29.81 -22.71
CA GLN A 750 -24.54 -30.73 -23.37
C GLN A 750 -24.22 -30.90 -24.86
N GLN A 751 -24.15 -29.79 -25.60
CA GLN A 751 -23.89 -29.80 -27.04
C GLN A 751 -22.51 -30.38 -27.37
N TRP A 752 -21.50 -30.05 -26.56
CA TRP A 752 -20.16 -30.56 -26.79
C TRP A 752 -20.06 -32.06 -26.52
N ILE A 753 -20.64 -32.56 -25.43
CA ILE A 753 -20.61 -34.00 -25.11
C ILE A 753 -21.36 -34.81 -26.17
N GLU A 754 -22.53 -34.33 -26.61
CA GLU A 754 -23.28 -34.97 -27.69
C GLU A 754 -22.46 -35.01 -28.99
N GLY A 755 -21.87 -33.88 -29.38
CA GLY A 755 -21.00 -33.80 -30.56
C GLY A 755 -19.73 -34.63 -30.42
N PHE A 756 -19.19 -34.79 -29.21
CA PHE A 756 -18.03 -35.63 -28.91
C PHE A 756 -18.37 -37.11 -29.13
N LEU A 757 -19.48 -37.61 -28.57
CA LEU A 757 -19.91 -39.01 -28.76
C LEU A 757 -20.16 -39.33 -30.24
N VAL A 758 -20.89 -38.45 -30.95
CA VAL A 758 -21.20 -38.61 -32.38
C VAL A 758 -19.93 -38.57 -33.24
N ARG A 759 -18.97 -37.69 -32.93
CA ARG A 759 -17.71 -37.62 -33.67
C ARG A 759 -16.93 -38.93 -33.56
N TYR A 760 -16.89 -39.55 -32.39
CA TYR A 760 -16.17 -40.81 -32.20
C TYR A 760 -16.88 -41.98 -32.89
N GLU A 761 -18.21 -42.00 -32.83
CA GLU A 761 -19.06 -42.95 -33.53
C GLU A 761 -18.88 -42.88 -35.05
N THR A 762 -18.51 -41.73 -35.60
CA THR A 762 -18.38 -41.54 -37.06
C THR A 762 -16.93 -41.58 -37.56
N GLN A 763 -15.97 -41.13 -36.75
CA GLN A 763 -14.57 -41.00 -37.16
C GLN A 763 -13.72 -42.23 -36.82
N TRP A 764 -13.96 -42.89 -35.69
CA TRP A 764 -13.11 -43.98 -35.19
C TRP A 764 -13.82 -45.31 -34.96
N ALA A 765 -15.17 -45.32 -34.97
CA ALA A 765 -15.95 -46.54 -34.82
C ALA A 765 -15.63 -47.64 -35.84
N HIS A 766 -15.07 -47.27 -37.01
CA HIS A 766 -14.68 -48.22 -38.05
C HIS A 766 -13.21 -48.67 -37.95
N GLU A 767 -12.40 -48.05 -37.09
CA GLU A 767 -10.96 -48.29 -36.97
C GLU A 767 -10.60 -49.17 -35.76
N ASP A 768 -11.38 -49.10 -34.66
CA ASP A 768 -11.13 -49.89 -33.43
C ASP A 768 -12.44 -50.29 -32.72
N ALA A 769 -12.72 -51.59 -32.66
CA ALA A 769 -13.93 -52.13 -32.05
C ALA A 769 -14.01 -51.94 -30.53
N GLU A 770 -12.87 -51.98 -29.83
CA GLU A 770 -12.81 -51.81 -28.37
C GLU A 770 -13.13 -50.37 -27.99
N LEU A 771 -12.64 -49.40 -28.78
CA LEU A 771 -12.95 -47.99 -28.60
C LEU A 771 -14.43 -47.71 -28.92
N HIS A 772 -14.99 -48.34 -29.96
CA HIS A 772 -16.42 -48.23 -30.28
C HIS A 772 -17.30 -48.71 -29.13
N ASP A 773 -17.05 -49.92 -28.61
CA ASP A 773 -17.79 -50.47 -27.47
C ASP A 773 -17.70 -49.54 -26.26
N ARG A 774 -16.53 -48.95 -26.02
CA ARG A 774 -16.33 -48.00 -24.92
C ARG A 774 -17.13 -46.70 -25.08
N VAL A 775 -17.23 -46.16 -26.29
CA VAL A 775 -18.06 -44.97 -26.59
C VAL A 775 -19.54 -45.27 -26.31
N VAL A 776 -20.03 -46.44 -26.75
CA VAL A 776 -21.41 -46.88 -26.49
C VAL A 776 -21.65 -47.06 -24.97
N GLN A 777 -20.70 -47.65 -24.24
CA GLN A 777 -20.78 -47.76 -22.78
C GLN A 777 -20.80 -46.39 -22.08
N ALA A 778 -19.94 -45.47 -22.50
CA ALA A 778 -19.89 -44.11 -21.95
C ALA A 778 -21.21 -43.36 -22.18
N ALA A 779 -21.78 -43.44 -23.38
CA ALA A 779 -23.08 -42.82 -23.69
C ALA A 779 -24.22 -43.39 -22.83
N ARG A 780 -24.28 -44.72 -22.65
CA ARG A 780 -25.25 -45.37 -21.76
C ARG A 780 -25.11 -44.91 -20.31
N GLN A 781 -23.87 -44.90 -19.80
CA GLN A 781 -23.57 -44.49 -18.43
C GLN A 781 -23.87 -43.00 -18.21
N LEU A 782 -23.64 -42.15 -19.22
CA LEU A 782 -23.95 -40.72 -19.16
C LEU A 782 -25.46 -40.48 -19.02
N GLY A 783 -26.29 -41.20 -19.79
CA GLY A 783 -27.76 -41.13 -19.66
C GLY A 783 -28.24 -41.56 -18.28
N VAL A 784 -27.68 -42.65 -17.73
CA VAL A 784 -27.96 -43.10 -16.34
C VAL A 784 -27.47 -42.07 -15.32
N GLY A 785 -26.29 -41.51 -15.51
CA GLY A 785 -25.70 -40.49 -14.63
C GLY A 785 -26.53 -39.21 -14.59
N CYS A 786 -27.10 -38.78 -15.71
CA CYS A 786 -28.03 -37.64 -15.76
C CYS A 786 -29.32 -37.91 -14.96
N LEU A 787 -29.87 -39.12 -15.03
CA LEU A 787 -31.02 -39.52 -14.22
C LEU A 787 -30.68 -39.56 -12.72
N GLN A 788 -29.53 -40.13 -12.36
CA GLN A 788 -29.06 -40.15 -10.97
C GLN A 788 -28.81 -38.75 -10.43
N TYR A 789 -28.23 -37.85 -11.22
CA TYR A 789 -28.04 -36.45 -10.85
C TYR A 789 -29.37 -35.75 -10.55
N LEU A 790 -30.37 -35.92 -11.42
CA LEU A 790 -31.72 -35.39 -11.18
C LEU A 790 -32.35 -35.95 -9.90
N GLN A 791 -32.14 -37.23 -9.63
CA GLN A 791 -32.62 -37.90 -8.43
C GLN A 791 -31.96 -37.35 -7.16
N GLU A 792 -30.63 -37.21 -7.16
CA GLU A 792 -29.85 -36.75 -6.00
C GLU A 792 -30.09 -35.25 -5.71
N GLN A 793 -30.06 -34.40 -6.74
CA GLN A 793 -30.08 -32.95 -6.57
C GLN A 793 -31.48 -32.35 -6.41
N TYR A 794 -32.50 -32.95 -7.01
CA TYR A 794 -33.85 -32.38 -7.00
C TYR A 794 -34.85 -33.27 -6.28
N VAL A 795 -34.92 -34.57 -6.63
CA VAL A 795 -35.96 -35.47 -6.10
C VAL A 795 -35.73 -35.82 -4.63
N LEU A 796 -34.53 -36.29 -4.26
CA LEU A 796 -34.21 -36.67 -2.87
C LEU A 796 -34.03 -35.45 -1.96
N ALA A 797 -33.60 -34.32 -2.52
CA ALA A 797 -33.41 -33.07 -1.80
C ALA A 797 -34.68 -32.20 -1.74
N GLU A 798 -35.77 -32.62 -2.39
CA GLU A 798 -37.05 -31.89 -2.51
C GLU A 798 -36.89 -30.42 -2.95
N ARG A 799 -35.91 -30.14 -3.83
CA ARG A 799 -35.62 -28.79 -4.32
C ARG A 799 -36.51 -28.43 -5.51
N GLN A 800 -37.15 -27.27 -5.45
CA GLN A 800 -37.87 -26.72 -6.60
C GLN A 800 -36.90 -26.26 -7.70
N VAL A 801 -37.29 -26.42 -8.96
CA VAL A 801 -36.43 -26.11 -10.10
C VAL A 801 -37.22 -25.53 -11.28
N VAL A 802 -36.60 -24.61 -12.00
CA VAL A 802 -37.15 -24.03 -13.22
C VAL A 802 -36.90 -24.97 -14.39
N GLY A 803 -37.91 -25.21 -15.25
CA GLY A 803 -37.83 -26.16 -16.36
C GLY A 803 -36.66 -25.94 -17.32
N SER A 804 -36.31 -24.68 -17.60
CA SER A 804 -35.15 -24.33 -18.45
C SER A 804 -33.80 -24.76 -17.88
N THR A 805 -33.69 -25.01 -16.56
CA THR A 805 -32.44 -25.43 -15.89
C THR A 805 -32.16 -26.91 -16.11
N ILE A 806 -33.20 -27.73 -16.25
CA ILE A 806 -33.07 -29.19 -16.44
C ILE A 806 -33.15 -29.61 -17.92
N GLU A 807 -33.50 -28.69 -18.83
CA GLU A 807 -33.62 -28.96 -20.26
C GLU A 807 -32.33 -29.58 -20.87
N PRO A 808 -31.10 -29.11 -20.57
CA PRO A 808 -29.89 -29.73 -21.08
C PRO A 808 -29.71 -31.19 -20.62
N LEU A 809 -30.05 -31.49 -19.35
CA LEU A 809 -30.01 -32.86 -18.81
C LEU A 809 -31.03 -33.74 -19.53
N HIS A 810 -32.24 -33.25 -19.75
CA HIS A 810 -33.28 -33.99 -20.47
C HIS A 810 -32.87 -34.29 -21.92
N LYS A 811 -32.29 -33.32 -22.63
CA LYS A 811 -31.75 -33.53 -23.98
C LYS A 811 -30.70 -34.63 -24.01
N MET A 812 -29.77 -34.63 -23.05
CA MET A 812 -28.73 -35.66 -22.97
C MET A 812 -29.30 -37.05 -22.65
N ILE A 813 -30.31 -37.14 -21.79
CA ILE A 813 -31.01 -38.41 -21.48
C ILE A 813 -31.64 -38.98 -22.76
N VAL A 814 -32.31 -38.14 -23.56
CA VAL A 814 -32.94 -38.55 -24.84
C VAL A 814 -31.87 -38.95 -25.86
N ALA A 815 -30.79 -38.18 -26.00
CA ALA A 815 -29.69 -38.51 -26.92
C ALA A 815 -29.02 -39.86 -26.58
N SER A 816 -28.95 -40.19 -25.28
CA SER A 816 -28.35 -41.44 -24.82
C SER A 816 -29.19 -42.69 -25.12
N GLU A 817 -30.50 -42.56 -25.41
CA GLU A 817 -31.40 -43.69 -25.62
C GLU A 817 -31.04 -44.52 -26.86
N ALA A 818 -30.59 -43.87 -27.93
CA ALA A 818 -30.20 -44.52 -29.17
C ALA A 818 -29.08 -45.57 -28.95
N TYR A 819 -28.18 -45.31 -27.99
CA TYR A 819 -27.06 -46.20 -27.66
C TYR A 819 -27.49 -47.47 -26.91
N PHE A 820 -28.72 -47.54 -26.38
CA PHE A 820 -29.27 -48.78 -25.78
C PHE A 820 -29.82 -49.76 -26.82
N GLU A 821 -29.87 -49.38 -28.11
CA GLU A 821 -30.27 -50.25 -29.22
C GLU A 821 -29.09 -51.00 -29.86
N ILE A 822 -27.85 -50.58 -29.58
CA ILE A 822 -26.61 -51.17 -30.11
C ILE A 822 -26.21 -52.37 -29.24
N ASP A 823 -26.02 -53.56 -29.81
CA ASP A 823 -25.66 -54.74 -29.02
C ASP A 823 -24.15 -54.78 -28.70
N ILE A 824 -23.79 -54.70 -27.41
CA ILE A 824 -22.41 -54.72 -26.91
C ILE A 824 -22.33 -55.53 -25.61
N ASP A 825 -21.18 -56.17 -25.36
CA ASP A 825 -20.95 -56.94 -24.14
C ASP A 825 -20.71 -56.01 -22.92
N GLY A 826 -21.57 -56.14 -21.91
CA GLY A 826 -21.46 -55.42 -20.63
C GLY A 826 -22.12 -54.03 -20.59
N GLY A 827 -22.24 -53.48 -19.38
CA GLY A 827 -22.88 -52.18 -19.13
C GLY A 827 -24.34 -52.26 -18.67
N VAL A 828 -25.01 -51.10 -18.57
CA VAL A 828 -26.40 -50.99 -18.09
C VAL A 828 -27.36 -51.49 -19.17
N SER A 829 -28.29 -52.38 -18.81
CA SER A 829 -29.29 -52.91 -19.74
C SER A 829 -30.35 -51.88 -20.10
N ARG A 830 -30.92 -51.99 -21.31
CA ARG A 830 -32.07 -51.19 -21.77
C ARG A 830 -33.23 -51.24 -20.76
N GLU A 831 -33.52 -52.41 -20.22
CA GLU A 831 -34.54 -52.59 -19.18
C GLU A 831 -34.21 -51.83 -17.90
N GLY A 832 -32.95 -51.87 -17.43
CA GLY A 832 -32.49 -51.13 -16.26
C GLY A 832 -32.59 -49.62 -16.43
N PHE A 833 -32.27 -49.09 -17.61
CA PHE A 833 -32.41 -47.66 -17.93
C PHE A 833 -33.89 -47.22 -17.98
N HIS A 834 -34.76 -47.95 -18.68
CA HIS A 834 -36.20 -47.66 -18.70
C HIS A 834 -36.83 -47.79 -17.30
N HIS A 835 -36.35 -48.70 -16.46
CA HIS A 835 -36.79 -48.80 -15.06
C HIS A 835 -36.46 -47.55 -14.24
N LEU A 836 -35.29 -46.94 -14.45
CA LEU A 836 -34.91 -45.68 -13.79
C LEU A 836 -35.65 -44.47 -14.37
N LYS A 837 -35.88 -44.47 -15.69
CA LYS A 837 -36.53 -43.37 -16.42
C LYS A 837 -38.06 -43.33 -16.21
N GLU A 838 -38.74 -44.49 -16.27
CA GLU A 838 -40.22 -44.60 -16.40
C GLU A 838 -40.85 -45.70 -15.50
N GLY A 839 -40.13 -46.29 -14.53
CA GLY A 839 -40.47 -47.60 -13.94
C GLY A 839 -41.57 -47.71 -12.86
N LYS A 840 -42.25 -48.88 -12.87
CA LYS A 840 -43.40 -49.34 -12.05
C LYS A 840 -43.17 -49.58 -10.53
N SER A 841 -42.16 -49.00 -9.87
CA SER A 841 -41.97 -49.12 -8.40
C SER A 841 -41.17 -47.95 -7.80
N LYS A 842 -41.77 -47.27 -6.81
CA LYS A 842 -41.29 -46.27 -5.81
C LYS A 842 -40.15 -45.25 -6.08
N THR A 843 -39.49 -45.21 -7.23
CA THR A 843 -38.49 -44.16 -7.57
C THR A 843 -38.66 -43.70 -9.02
N TRP A 844 -39.61 -42.81 -9.28
CA TRP A 844 -39.92 -42.29 -10.62
C TRP A 844 -39.27 -40.91 -10.80
N ILE A 845 -38.10 -40.84 -11.43
CA ILE A 845 -37.25 -39.63 -11.38
C ILE A 845 -37.85 -38.47 -12.19
N LEU A 846 -38.16 -38.66 -13.47
CA LEU A 846 -38.64 -37.57 -14.34
C LEU A 846 -40.00 -37.00 -13.91
N GLU A 847 -40.98 -37.85 -13.56
CA GLU A 847 -42.28 -37.36 -13.06
C GLU A 847 -42.16 -36.72 -11.67
N SER A 848 -41.23 -37.19 -10.82
CA SER A 848 -40.97 -36.52 -9.54
C SER A 848 -40.32 -35.16 -9.73
N VAL A 849 -39.45 -34.99 -10.73
CA VAL A 849 -38.90 -33.67 -11.11
C VAL A 849 -39.99 -32.78 -11.70
N GLU A 850 -40.89 -33.31 -12.54
CA GLU A 850 -42.04 -32.55 -13.08
C GLU A 850 -42.93 -31.99 -11.97
N ARG A 851 -43.11 -32.71 -10.85
CA ARG A 851 -43.86 -32.23 -9.67
C ARG A 851 -43.14 -31.13 -8.87
N LEU A 852 -41.83 -30.96 -9.09
CA LEU A 852 -40.99 -29.95 -8.45
C LEU A 852 -40.74 -28.73 -9.35
N LEU A 853 -41.32 -28.72 -10.56
CA LEU A 853 -41.21 -27.61 -11.49
C LEU A 853 -41.96 -26.38 -10.99
N ILE A 854 -41.32 -25.23 -11.15
CA ILE A 854 -41.93 -23.91 -10.93
C ILE A 854 -41.97 -23.13 -12.26
N ASP A 855 -43.03 -22.36 -12.47
CA ASP A 855 -43.19 -21.50 -13.64
C ASP A 855 -42.15 -20.37 -13.61
N GLU A 856 -41.53 -20.07 -14.76
CA GLU A 856 -40.66 -18.90 -14.89
C GLU A 856 -41.50 -17.64 -14.65
N LEU A 857 -41.11 -16.83 -13.66
CA LEU A 857 -41.64 -15.47 -13.55
C LEU A 857 -41.06 -14.70 -14.75
N ASP A 858 -41.95 -14.21 -15.61
CA ASP A 858 -41.58 -13.25 -16.65
C ASP A 858 -40.93 -12.04 -15.97
N GLU A 859 -39.60 -11.92 -16.05
CA GLU A 859 -38.93 -10.65 -15.80
C GLU A 859 -39.38 -9.70 -16.91
N ASP A 860 -40.38 -8.88 -16.59
CA ASP A 860 -40.76 -7.71 -17.37
C ASP A 860 -39.49 -6.92 -17.70
N GLY A 861 -39.19 -6.85 -18.99
CA GLY A 861 -38.05 -6.14 -19.52
C GLY A 861 -38.05 -4.68 -19.09
N SER A 862 -37.05 -4.30 -18.31
CA SER A 862 -36.52 -2.94 -18.32
C SER A 862 -35.23 -2.93 -19.13
N ASP A 863 -35.33 -2.49 -20.37
CA ASP A 863 -34.19 -2.10 -21.22
C ASP A 863 -33.32 -1.07 -20.48
N TRP A 864 -32.16 -1.50 -19.99
CA TRP A 864 -31.01 -0.63 -19.72
C TRP A 864 -29.72 -1.39 -20.06
N GLU A 865 -29.49 -1.59 -21.35
CA GLU A 865 -28.13 -1.79 -21.88
C GLU A 865 -27.42 -0.43 -21.92
N ASP A 866 -26.71 -0.07 -20.85
CA ASP A 866 -25.37 0.52 -20.90
C ASP A 866 -24.88 0.80 -19.47
N SER A 867 -23.95 -0.02 -18.96
CA SER A 867 -22.77 0.46 -18.22
C SER A 867 -21.92 -0.73 -17.78
N SER A 868 -20.70 -0.76 -18.30
CA SER A 868 -19.60 -1.51 -17.72
C SER A 868 -19.24 -1.02 -16.31
N SER A 869 -18.64 -1.92 -15.54
CA SER A 869 -17.72 -1.71 -14.39
C SER A 869 -18.28 -1.18 -13.06
N ASP A 870 -17.73 -1.79 -12.00
CA ASP A 870 -17.73 -1.39 -10.59
C ASP A 870 -19.00 -1.61 -9.76
N GLN A 871 -19.11 -2.80 -9.17
CA GLN A 871 -19.67 -2.96 -7.82
C GLN A 871 -19.22 -4.28 -7.16
N MET A 872 -18.06 -4.24 -6.49
CA MET A 872 -17.74 -5.22 -5.44
C MET A 872 -17.24 -4.47 -4.20
N LYS A 873 -18.17 -3.79 -3.53
CA LYS A 873 -18.03 -3.31 -2.15
C LYS A 873 -19.41 -3.27 -1.52
N SER A 874 -19.75 -4.32 -0.75
CA SER A 874 -20.68 -4.28 0.40
C SER A 874 -21.23 -5.68 0.70
N MET A 875 -20.44 -6.53 1.37
CA MET A 875 -20.97 -7.67 2.15
C MET A 875 -20.21 -7.80 3.46
N THR A 876 -20.25 -6.74 4.27
CA THR A 876 -20.00 -6.80 5.71
C THR A 876 -20.94 -5.81 6.35
N ASP A 877 -22.18 -6.25 6.63
CA ASP A 877 -23.06 -5.71 7.70
C ASP A 877 -24.50 -6.22 7.56
N VAL A 878 -24.75 -7.54 7.68
CA VAL A 878 -26.05 -8.03 8.19
C VAL A 878 -25.85 -9.38 8.88
N GLN A 879 -25.35 -9.37 10.12
CA GLN A 879 -25.60 -10.46 11.07
C GLN A 879 -25.48 -9.91 12.49
N LEU A 880 -26.54 -9.25 12.96
CA LEU A 880 -26.86 -9.07 14.39
C LEU A 880 -28.22 -8.37 14.50
N ARG A 881 -29.30 -9.17 14.54
CA ARG A 881 -30.54 -8.97 15.33
C ARG A 881 -31.68 -9.83 14.78
N ALA A 882 -32.02 -10.89 15.50
CA ALA A 882 -33.40 -11.21 15.91
C ALA A 882 -33.42 -12.51 16.73
N LEU A 883 -33.08 -12.42 18.02
CA LEU A 883 -33.63 -13.30 19.05
C LEU A 883 -34.66 -12.46 19.82
N SER A 884 -35.92 -12.61 19.43
CA SER A 884 -37.09 -12.30 20.26
C SER A 884 -38.25 -13.18 19.80
N GLY A 885 -38.39 -14.29 20.50
CA GLY A 885 -39.50 -15.24 20.50
C GLY A 885 -39.42 -16.01 21.80
#